data_AF-A0A421JJI5-F1
#
_entry.id   AF-A0A421JJI5-F1
#
_cell.length_a   1.000
_cell.length_b   1.000
_cell.length_c   1.000
_cell.angle_alpha   90.00
_cell.angle_beta   90.00
_cell.angle_gamma   90.00
#
_symmetry.space_group_name_H-M   'P 1'
#
loop_
_entity.id
_entity.type
_entity.pdbx_description
1 polymer ?
#
loop_
_entity_poly.entity_id
_entity_poly.type
_entity_poly.pdbx_seq_one_letter_code
_entity_poly.pdbx_strand_id
1 'polypeptide(L)'
;MSETAMICSEKSVDSITLSPDTIKALFLEYVERYHPIVPIVDVEMGPERIYRICPALFWVIMFVSLRRFYDDTSLLVQLSPIVKGILAEIMISPITRYNPFEEDEPTLNVSSVYSVQAFLLYSYWPPITSSLSADSSYSTVSTAFFQAIRIGLHSPVSMSETNINNISNNTRTPQQLTMANEQAKTWIVSNIASQTIATAFGFPACAQFDSSVWSYSRPDRGINIPQAIQFMMEIAYFEDQMAKSLNSNPLDTYGLIDPTERLPLLKLLTKRLDELQFKMSHELPYEDAFRTFQLLSTRVHLLTYYFMDSSRIADFELQKGLVKLYNAAIALINHTRTYQAKDKKFVKYLPGVYILNVWQAACIIGKLIHSRLKSVIDTGSGKQSYQAAITLMAKASILKHDMSYRASAITRNMWQLFRTLDEKKLSSLSIDIRNRMSASVFFDCLYLLRTQVGMTKLNRDSNNISEQVDRAQEGQQHQEEEEVAVASYDEDDDDEDSSSGAGSASEEAVEFEDDDKKNEAGTSAKSTPGSSTSSSKLRKARSLSHTVDAESKARKIIMTIPLDPQPISVTGGGKRSSIFKVVNSSNDSSPHINSSEKSSPNVSRKVGSPNNNRIGSTSILNHNQSLSKVPESSTPTLPRQNHHQQFQGYPQQQQQQQQYQPQQQQYVQDYQPQQQFADMVFNESPIQLGLENLEMDTFDHDMLWKDVDSVMNDFGFPTSSTEDPEEDFQYEHEIESDAEHQEGESNQVEAGEETKSKKSVAFAGLDEEEDEEAAKREFEEGGGLPEQPDNPDFSQMTPLSADIINRQATINIGTIGHVAHGKSTVVRAISGVQTVRFKDELERNITIKLGYANAKIYKCDNEECPEPDCYKSFKSDKEIRPKCARPGCEGRYKLLRHVSFVDCPGHDILMSTMLSGAAVMDAALLLIAGNESCPQPQTSEHLAAIEIMKLKHVIILQNKVDLMREESALEHQKSIMQFIRGTIADGAPIVPISAQLKYNIDAVNQFIVNSIPVPMRDFSASPRLIVIRSFDVNKPGADVDDLKGGVAGGSILTGVFKIGDEIEIRPGIVTKDDNGKIQCKPIFSNIVSLFAEHNDLKFAVPGGLIGVGTKVDPTLCRADRLVGQVVGAKGNLPSIYTDIEINYFLLRRLLGVKTEGQKQGAKVRKLEVGEVLMVNIGSTATGARVVAVKADMARLQLTSPACTEVNEKIALSRRIEKHWRLIGWATIKKGTTLEPIA
;
A
#
# COMPACT_ATOMS: atom_id res chain seq x y z
N MET A 1 29.81 12.34 32.25
CA MET A 1 30.58 11.21 31.69
C MET A 1 32.07 11.43 31.96
N SER A 2 32.86 10.37 32.11
CA SER A 2 34.34 10.45 32.13
C SER A 2 34.90 10.42 30.71
N GLU A 3 36.10 10.98 30.51
CA GLU A 3 36.78 10.91 29.21
C GLU A 3 37.08 9.47 28.77
N THR A 4 37.37 8.59 29.73
CA THR A 4 37.60 7.16 29.52
C THR A 4 36.40 6.43 28.92
N ALA A 5 35.17 6.90 29.16
CA ALA A 5 33.95 6.30 28.61
C ALA A 5 33.68 6.74 27.14
N MET A 6 34.38 7.76 26.64
CA MET A 6 34.21 8.28 25.28
C MET A 6 35.20 7.71 24.25
N ILE A 7 36.13 6.86 24.68
CA ILE A 7 37.12 6.23 23.80
C ILE A 7 36.42 5.12 23.00
N CYS A 8 36.47 5.21 21.68
CA CYS A 8 35.96 4.19 20.77
C CYS A 8 37.05 3.80 19.76
N SER A 9 37.10 2.53 19.38
CA SER A 9 37.91 2.07 18.24
C SER A 9 37.22 2.41 16.92
N GLU A 10 37.99 2.50 15.83
CA GLU A 10 37.45 2.71 14.48
C GLU A 10 36.42 1.62 14.14
N LYS A 11 35.25 2.00 13.63
CA LYS A 11 34.15 1.07 13.28
C LYS A 11 33.82 1.17 11.81
N SER A 12 33.51 0.04 11.19
CA SER A 12 33.10 -0.04 9.79
C SER A 12 31.91 -0.95 9.58
N VAL A 13 31.07 -0.61 8.60
CA VAL A 13 30.01 -1.46 8.03
C VAL A 13 30.00 -1.25 6.52
N ASP A 14 29.95 -2.34 5.78
CA ASP A 14 30.00 -2.41 4.31
C ASP A 14 31.12 -1.53 3.70
N SER A 15 30.77 -0.36 3.15
CA SER A 15 31.70 0.58 2.52
C SER A 15 32.06 1.80 3.37
N ILE A 16 31.51 1.94 4.59
CA ILE A 16 31.67 3.12 5.44
C ILE A 16 32.58 2.81 6.64
N THR A 17 33.58 3.67 6.85
CA THR A 17 34.52 3.67 7.98
C THR A 17 34.38 4.96 8.79
N LEU A 18 34.10 4.88 10.10
CA LEU A 18 34.03 6.04 10.99
C LEU A 18 35.24 6.10 11.92
N SER A 19 35.99 7.20 11.86
CA SER A 19 37.16 7.44 12.71
C SER A 19 36.78 7.60 14.20
N PRO A 20 37.67 7.28 15.16
CA PRO A 20 37.45 7.47 16.58
C PRO A 20 36.96 8.88 16.98
N ASP A 21 37.57 9.93 16.40
CA ASP A 21 37.20 11.32 16.69
C ASP A 21 35.82 11.68 16.12
N THR A 22 35.50 11.18 14.92
CA THR A 22 34.16 11.31 14.32
C THR A 22 33.10 10.65 15.22
N ILE A 23 33.36 9.43 15.71
CA ILE A 23 32.44 8.70 16.59
C ILE A 23 32.25 9.46 17.92
N LYS A 24 33.33 9.93 18.54
CA LYS A 24 33.28 10.71 19.79
C LYS A 24 32.44 11.99 19.63
N ALA A 25 32.65 12.73 18.54
CA ALA A 25 31.91 13.97 18.28
C ALA A 25 30.44 13.73 17.91
N LEU A 26 30.13 12.70 17.12
CA LEU A 26 28.75 12.28 16.84
C LEU A 26 28.01 11.83 18.12
N PHE A 27 28.70 11.10 19.01
CA PHE A 27 28.11 10.66 20.27
C PHE A 27 27.84 11.82 21.23
N LEU A 28 28.74 12.81 21.30
CA LEU A 28 28.50 14.04 22.07
C LEU A 28 27.28 14.83 21.56
N GLU A 29 27.14 15.00 20.24
CA GLU A 29 25.99 15.68 19.65
C GLU A 29 24.67 14.91 19.92
N TYR A 30 24.70 13.57 19.98
CA TYR A 30 23.56 12.76 20.42
C TYR A 30 23.15 13.09 21.86
N VAL A 31 24.12 13.04 22.78
CA VAL A 31 23.91 13.22 24.23
C VAL A 31 23.43 14.64 24.55
N GLU A 32 23.98 15.67 23.92
CA GLU A 32 23.57 17.06 24.20
C GLU A 32 22.22 17.45 23.58
N ARG A 33 21.84 16.88 22.42
CA ARG A 33 20.78 17.45 21.58
C ARG A 33 19.58 16.53 21.32
N TYR A 34 19.80 15.22 21.26
CA TYR A 34 18.76 14.24 20.91
C TYR A 34 18.29 13.43 22.13
N HIS A 35 19.21 13.00 23.00
CA HIS A 35 18.89 12.25 24.22
C HIS A 35 17.92 12.97 25.19
N PRO A 36 18.00 14.30 25.43
CA PRO A 36 17.05 14.98 26.34
C PRO A 36 15.59 14.89 25.90
N ILE A 37 15.34 14.71 24.59
CA ILE A 37 14.02 14.60 23.98
C ILE A 37 13.46 13.19 24.22
N VAL A 38 14.27 12.15 23.94
CA VAL A 38 13.91 10.74 24.09
C VAL A 38 15.01 10.02 24.90
N PRO A 39 14.99 10.09 26.24
CA PRO A 39 16.06 9.60 27.10
C PRO A 39 16.01 8.09 27.31
N ILE A 40 15.98 7.33 26.20
CA ILE A 40 15.81 5.87 26.20
C ILE A 40 17.14 5.12 26.36
N VAL A 41 18.24 5.59 25.76
CA VAL A 41 19.55 4.94 25.84
C VAL A 41 20.22 5.25 27.18
N ASP A 42 20.88 4.27 27.79
CA ASP A 42 21.84 4.56 28.85
C ASP A 42 23.14 5.13 28.25
N VAL A 43 23.36 6.42 28.51
CA VAL A 43 24.51 7.18 28.00
C VAL A 43 25.79 6.86 28.78
N GLU A 44 25.70 6.40 30.02
CA GLU A 44 26.88 6.15 30.87
C GLU A 44 27.75 4.99 30.35
N MET A 45 27.16 4.08 29.57
CA MET A 45 27.86 2.98 28.90
C MET A 45 28.92 3.47 27.89
N GLY A 46 28.65 4.57 27.17
CA GLY A 46 29.52 5.09 26.11
C GLY A 46 29.54 4.28 24.81
N PRO A 47 30.07 4.85 23.70
CA PRO A 47 29.89 4.32 22.35
C PRO A 47 30.49 2.93 22.11
N GLU A 48 31.68 2.63 22.66
CA GLU A 48 32.34 1.33 22.47
C GLU A 48 31.58 0.18 23.14
N ARG A 49 30.95 0.41 24.31
CA ARG A 49 30.12 -0.61 24.98
C ARG A 49 28.79 -0.79 24.26
N ILE A 50 28.14 0.30 23.86
CA ILE A 50 26.89 0.26 23.10
C ILE A 50 27.09 -0.51 21.78
N TYR A 51 28.23 -0.33 21.10
CA TYR A 51 28.58 -1.12 19.91
C TYR A 51 28.68 -2.63 20.19
N ARG A 52 29.29 -3.04 21.31
CA ARG A 52 29.42 -4.46 21.68
C ARG A 52 28.08 -5.10 22.02
N ILE A 53 27.28 -4.40 22.83
CA ILE A 53 25.97 -4.85 23.30
C ILE A 53 24.96 -4.90 22.15
N CYS A 54 24.94 -3.90 21.26
CA CYS A 54 24.06 -3.86 20.10
C CYS A 54 24.62 -2.95 18.98
N PRO A 55 25.28 -3.52 17.97
CA PRO A 55 25.79 -2.75 16.82
C PRO A 55 24.71 -1.92 16.12
N ALA A 56 23.48 -2.44 16.01
CA ALA A 56 22.37 -1.74 15.37
C ALA A 56 21.98 -0.45 16.14
N LEU A 57 22.01 -0.46 17.48
CA LEU A 57 21.76 0.74 18.29
C LEU A 57 22.86 1.78 18.08
N PHE A 58 24.13 1.36 18.05
CA PHE A 58 25.25 2.25 17.73
C PHE A 58 25.08 2.93 16.37
N TRP A 59 24.79 2.18 15.30
CA TRP A 59 24.66 2.74 13.96
C TRP A 59 23.42 3.65 13.80
N VAL A 60 22.32 3.37 14.50
CA VAL A 60 21.18 4.31 14.56
C VAL A 60 21.56 5.60 15.29
N ILE A 61 22.30 5.54 16.40
CA ILE A 61 22.78 6.74 17.11
C ILE A 61 23.67 7.61 16.20
N MET A 62 24.61 7.00 15.47
CA MET A 62 25.43 7.71 14.48
C MET A 62 24.58 8.36 13.38
N PHE A 63 23.60 7.62 12.83
CA PHE A 63 22.67 8.11 11.80
C PHE A 63 21.77 9.26 12.27
N VAL A 64 21.33 9.26 13.54
CA VAL A 64 20.57 10.37 14.12
C VAL A 64 21.46 11.61 14.26
N SER A 65 22.68 11.49 14.80
CA SER A 65 23.60 12.62 14.93
C SER A 65 24.03 13.23 13.60
N LEU A 66 24.28 12.40 12.57
CA LEU A 66 24.74 12.84 11.24
C LEU A 66 23.78 13.82 10.52
N ARG A 67 22.53 13.96 10.97
CA ARG A 67 21.53 14.88 10.41
C ARG A 67 21.90 16.36 10.48
N ARG A 68 22.74 16.72 11.44
CA ARG A 68 23.11 18.12 11.78
C ARG A 68 24.61 18.31 11.99
N PHE A 69 25.41 17.30 11.63
CA PHE A 69 26.81 17.20 11.98
C PHE A 69 27.66 17.20 10.69
N TYR A 70 28.38 18.31 10.49
CA TYR A 70 28.89 18.80 9.20
C TYR A 70 27.79 19.18 8.18
N ASP A 71 28.12 20.12 7.28
CA ASP A 71 27.24 20.52 6.16
C ASP A 71 27.31 19.55 4.97
N ASP A 72 28.25 18.59 4.99
CA ASP A 72 28.40 17.57 3.95
C ASP A 72 27.44 16.40 4.18
N THR A 73 26.27 16.51 3.56
CA THR A 73 25.17 15.53 3.70
C THR A 73 25.41 14.19 3.00
N SER A 74 26.53 14.01 2.29
CA SER A 74 26.84 12.79 1.53
C SER A 74 26.87 11.52 2.41
N LEU A 75 27.51 11.59 3.58
CA LEU A 75 27.65 10.46 4.50
C LEU A 75 26.29 10.01 5.09
N LEU A 76 25.37 10.94 5.31
CA LEU A 76 24.01 10.64 5.78
C LEU A 76 23.21 9.87 4.73
N VAL A 77 23.32 10.27 3.45
CA VAL A 77 22.66 9.61 2.32
C VAL A 77 23.23 8.20 2.10
N GLN A 78 24.54 8.00 2.26
CA GLN A 78 25.18 6.69 2.15
C GLN A 78 24.81 5.74 3.31
N LEU A 79 24.71 6.25 4.55
CA LEU A 79 24.40 5.43 5.73
C LEU A 79 22.90 5.04 5.81
N SER A 80 21.99 5.86 5.28
CA SER A 80 20.54 5.61 5.34
C SER A 80 20.08 4.26 4.79
N PRO A 81 20.51 3.78 3.59
CA PRO A 81 20.11 2.45 3.10
C PRO A 81 20.71 1.31 3.93
N ILE A 82 21.93 1.47 4.46
CA ILE A 82 22.60 0.47 5.30
C ILE A 82 21.83 0.27 6.61
N VAL A 83 21.48 1.36 7.31
CA VAL A 83 20.70 1.30 8.56
C VAL A 83 19.29 0.73 8.30
N LYS A 84 18.65 1.09 7.18
CA LYS A 84 17.38 0.48 6.76
C LYS A 84 17.51 -1.03 6.52
N GLY A 85 18.63 -1.48 5.94
CA GLY A 85 18.96 -2.90 5.75
C GLY A 85 19.11 -3.67 7.06
N ILE A 86 19.95 -3.17 7.99
CA ILE A 86 20.18 -3.78 9.31
C ILE A 86 18.85 -3.95 10.06
N LEU A 87 18.02 -2.90 10.10
CA LEU A 87 16.71 -2.96 10.77
C LEU A 87 15.74 -3.95 10.08
N ALA A 88 15.79 -4.09 8.75
CA ALA A 88 14.99 -5.07 8.03
C ALA A 88 15.44 -6.53 8.30
N GLU A 89 16.74 -6.80 8.41
CA GLU A 89 17.24 -8.13 8.77
C GLU A 89 16.86 -8.50 10.23
N ILE A 90 16.92 -7.54 11.17
CA ILE A 90 16.41 -7.74 12.55
C ILE A 90 14.89 -8.00 12.55
N MET A 91 14.12 -7.34 11.70
CA MET A 91 12.66 -7.57 11.60
C MET A 91 12.34 -9.04 11.30
N ILE A 92 13.06 -9.63 10.34
CA ILE A 92 12.85 -10.98 9.81
C ILE A 92 13.55 -12.06 10.68
N SER A 93 14.46 -11.67 11.58
CA SER A 93 15.17 -12.59 12.49
C SER A 93 14.23 -13.52 13.28
N PRO A 94 14.63 -14.77 13.58
CA PRO A 94 13.80 -15.72 14.34
C PRO A 94 13.62 -15.27 15.80
N ILE A 95 12.57 -15.76 16.48
CA ILE A 95 12.30 -15.38 17.88
C ILE A 95 13.33 -16.06 18.80
N THR A 96 14.40 -15.34 19.12
CA THR A 96 15.38 -15.69 20.15
C THR A 96 15.40 -14.58 21.22
N ARG A 97 15.23 -14.94 22.49
CA ARG A 97 15.40 -13.99 23.60
C ARG A 97 16.89 -13.78 23.87
N TYR A 98 17.51 -12.89 23.10
CA TYR A 98 18.93 -12.57 23.29
C TYR A 98 19.11 -11.45 24.32
N ASN A 99 19.80 -11.78 25.41
CA ASN A 99 20.27 -10.84 26.42
C ASN A 99 21.79 -10.72 26.27
N PRO A 100 22.31 -9.74 25.49
CA PRO A 100 23.75 -9.59 25.27
C PRO A 100 24.51 -9.24 26.56
N PHE A 101 25.67 -9.88 26.75
CA PHE A 101 26.66 -9.54 27.77
C PHE A 101 27.85 -8.77 27.15
N GLU A 102 28.65 -8.09 27.97
CA GLU A 102 29.85 -7.34 27.50
C GLU A 102 30.97 -8.24 26.96
N GLU A 103 30.87 -9.57 27.16
CA GLU A 103 31.83 -10.60 26.75
C GLU A 103 31.44 -11.30 25.43
N ASP A 104 30.21 -11.10 24.92
CA ASP A 104 29.71 -11.75 23.69
C ASP A 104 30.27 -11.10 22.41
N GLU A 105 30.30 -11.85 21.30
CA GLU A 105 30.63 -11.29 19.98
C GLU A 105 29.51 -10.35 19.47
N PRO A 106 29.85 -9.16 18.94
CA PRO A 106 28.87 -8.16 18.49
C PRO A 106 28.09 -8.64 17.25
N THR A 107 26.83 -9.04 17.45
CA THR A 107 25.94 -9.52 16.38
C THR A 107 24.99 -8.42 15.89
N LEU A 108 25.04 -8.12 14.59
CA LEU A 108 24.20 -7.09 13.96
C LEU A 108 22.71 -7.47 13.86
N ASN A 109 22.41 -8.76 13.65
CA ASN A 109 21.11 -9.19 13.09
C ASN A 109 20.20 -9.88 14.13
N VAL A 110 20.31 -9.52 15.41
CA VAL A 110 19.63 -10.24 16.52
C VAL A 110 18.66 -9.31 17.26
N SER A 111 17.41 -9.77 17.41
CA SER A 111 16.39 -9.03 18.17
C SER A 111 16.69 -9.06 19.67
N SER A 112 16.78 -7.89 20.29
CA SER A 112 17.15 -7.66 21.69
C SER A 112 16.49 -6.39 22.23
N VAL A 113 16.56 -6.17 23.55
CA VAL A 113 16.04 -4.94 24.19
C VAL A 113 16.60 -3.69 23.51
N TYR A 114 17.91 -3.69 23.24
CA TYR A 114 18.63 -2.57 22.63
C TYR A 114 18.31 -2.40 21.13
N SER A 115 17.95 -3.47 20.40
CA SER A 115 17.46 -3.31 19.01
C SER A 115 16.08 -2.65 18.98
N VAL A 116 15.22 -2.89 19.97
CA VAL A 116 13.96 -2.11 20.12
C VAL A 116 14.26 -0.64 20.40
N GLN A 117 15.23 -0.32 21.26
CA GLN A 117 15.68 1.07 21.46
C GLN A 117 16.14 1.72 20.15
N ALA A 118 16.81 0.96 19.27
CA ALA A 118 17.24 1.42 17.95
C ALA A 118 16.05 1.76 17.03
N PHE A 119 15.05 0.87 16.93
CA PHE A 119 13.81 1.18 16.17
C PHE A 119 13.07 2.41 16.72
N LEU A 120 13.05 2.61 18.05
CA LEU A 120 12.37 3.75 18.66
C LEU A 120 13.07 5.08 18.35
N LEU A 121 14.40 5.15 18.40
CA LEU A 121 15.15 6.33 17.96
C LEU A 121 14.94 6.61 16.47
N TYR A 122 14.99 5.57 15.63
CA TYR A 122 14.74 5.67 14.19
C TYR A 122 13.30 6.14 13.87
N SER A 123 12.34 5.91 14.77
CA SER A 123 10.93 6.33 14.60
C SER A 123 10.67 7.79 14.98
N TYR A 124 11.47 8.40 15.86
CA TYR A 124 11.41 9.85 16.10
C TYR A 124 12.19 10.66 15.05
N TRP A 125 13.21 10.04 14.45
CA TRP A 125 14.04 10.65 13.41
C TRP A 125 14.16 9.70 12.19
N PRO A 126 13.08 9.55 11.39
CA PRO A 126 13.06 8.73 10.17
C PRO A 126 13.97 9.32 9.07
N PRO A 127 14.36 8.59 8.01
CA PRO A 127 15.08 9.14 6.87
C PRO A 127 14.44 10.40 6.29
N ILE A 128 15.25 11.27 5.66
CA ILE A 128 14.73 12.53 5.11
C ILE A 128 13.84 12.22 3.90
N THR A 129 12.57 12.58 3.99
CA THR A 129 11.60 12.43 2.91
C THR A 129 11.24 13.76 2.26
N SER A 130 10.83 13.69 1.00
CA SER A 130 10.14 14.80 0.33
C SER A 130 8.66 14.84 0.69
N SER A 131 7.96 13.70 0.83
CA SER A 131 6.51 13.63 1.12
C SER A 131 6.18 13.11 2.52
N LEU A 132 4.99 13.45 3.00
CA LEU A 132 4.47 13.09 4.33
C LEU A 132 3.97 11.63 4.36
N SER A 133 3.52 11.13 3.22
CA SER A 133 3.14 9.73 2.97
C SER A 133 4.32 8.76 2.96
N ALA A 134 5.50 9.25 2.55
CA ALA A 134 6.74 8.48 2.55
C ALA A 134 7.39 8.36 3.94
N ASP A 135 6.85 9.03 4.96
CA ASP A 135 7.38 9.03 6.33
C ASP A 135 7.17 7.65 6.99
N SER A 136 8.27 7.00 7.37
CA SER A 136 8.23 5.67 7.97
C SER A 136 7.89 5.64 9.47
N SER A 137 7.79 6.79 10.15
CA SER A 137 7.72 6.88 11.63
C SER A 137 6.65 5.97 12.24
N TYR A 138 5.46 5.92 11.65
CA TYR A 138 4.35 5.09 12.13
C TYR A 138 4.62 3.59 11.91
N SER A 139 5.08 3.18 10.73
CA SER A 139 5.38 1.77 10.45
C SER A 139 6.59 1.25 11.23
N THR A 140 7.58 2.11 11.50
CA THR A 140 8.75 1.74 12.31
C THR A 140 8.42 1.67 13.79
N VAL A 141 7.52 2.51 14.33
CA VAL A 141 7.12 2.40 15.75
C VAL A 141 6.20 1.20 15.99
N SER A 142 5.29 0.87 15.07
CA SER A 142 4.54 -0.39 15.12
C SER A 142 5.47 -1.61 15.04
N THR A 143 6.53 -1.54 14.22
CA THR A 143 7.56 -2.59 14.17
C THR A 143 8.34 -2.68 15.49
N ALA A 144 8.72 -1.56 16.10
CA ALA A 144 9.37 -1.51 17.41
C ALA A 144 8.52 -2.16 18.49
N PHE A 145 7.23 -1.80 18.54
CA PHE A 145 6.25 -2.33 19.48
C PHE A 145 6.03 -3.83 19.30
N PHE A 146 5.92 -4.31 18.05
CA PHE A 146 5.81 -5.74 17.76
C PHE A 146 7.08 -6.51 18.16
N GLN A 147 8.29 -5.95 17.96
CA GLN A 147 9.53 -6.57 18.45
C GLN A 147 9.60 -6.60 19.98
N ALA A 148 9.15 -5.54 20.68
CA ALA A 148 9.02 -5.55 22.13
C ALA A 148 8.08 -6.66 22.63
N ILE A 149 6.97 -6.90 21.92
CA ILE A 149 6.06 -8.02 22.18
C ILE A 149 6.73 -9.37 21.91
N ARG A 150 7.43 -9.55 20.78
CA ARG A 150 8.13 -10.80 20.42
C ARG A 150 9.24 -11.18 21.41
N ILE A 151 9.98 -10.20 21.94
CA ILE A 151 10.96 -10.43 23.01
C ILE A 151 10.24 -10.78 24.33
N GLY A 152 9.05 -10.21 24.56
CA GLY A 152 8.19 -10.50 25.70
C GLY A 152 8.13 -9.39 26.76
N LEU A 153 8.54 -8.16 26.42
CA LEU A 153 8.63 -7.04 27.35
C LEU A 153 7.27 -6.61 27.95
N HIS A 154 6.18 -6.99 27.29
CA HIS A 154 4.80 -6.77 27.75
C HIS A 154 4.42 -7.61 28.99
N SER A 155 5.09 -8.75 29.24
CA SER A 155 4.70 -9.70 30.29
C SER A 155 5.42 -9.42 31.62
N PRO A 156 4.69 -9.01 32.69
CA PRO A 156 5.31 -8.70 33.98
C PRO A 156 5.87 -9.94 34.71
N VAL A 157 5.45 -11.15 34.33
CA VAL A 157 5.90 -12.41 34.93
C VAL A 157 7.32 -12.78 34.47
N SER A 158 7.73 -12.34 33.28
CA SER A 158 9.05 -12.65 32.71
C SER A 158 10.22 -11.99 33.45
N MET A 159 9.95 -11.18 34.48
CA MET A 159 10.93 -10.55 35.38
C MET A 159 11.00 -11.21 36.78
N SER A 160 10.18 -12.24 37.04
CA SER A 160 10.11 -12.93 38.35
C SER A 160 10.54 -14.40 38.33
N GLU A 161 10.51 -15.10 37.19
CA GLU A 161 10.69 -16.56 37.17
C GLU A 161 12.15 -17.05 37.14
N THR A 162 13.15 -16.17 37.18
CA THR A 162 14.53 -16.54 37.51
C THR A 162 14.67 -16.88 39.00
N ASN A 163 14.28 -18.12 39.32
CA ASN A 163 14.32 -18.85 40.61
C ASN A 163 13.04 -18.85 41.47
N ILE A 164 12.07 -19.69 41.10
CA ILE A 164 11.08 -20.22 42.08
C ILE A 164 11.73 -21.25 43.05
N ASN A 165 12.87 -21.84 42.68
CA ASN A 165 13.56 -22.86 43.49
C ASN A 165 14.54 -22.32 44.56
N ASN A 166 14.76 -21.00 44.68
CA ASN A 166 15.68 -20.41 45.68
C ASN A 166 14.97 -19.42 46.63
N ILE A 167 13.94 -19.90 47.34
CA ILE A 167 13.31 -19.18 48.45
C ILE A 167 14.26 -19.20 49.68
N SER A 168 15.36 -18.46 49.61
CA SER A 168 16.34 -18.35 50.72
C SER A 168 17.25 -17.11 50.68
N ASN A 169 17.60 -16.56 49.50
CA ASN A 169 18.47 -15.38 49.38
C ASN A 169 17.86 -14.32 48.44
N ASN A 170 17.33 -13.24 49.01
CA ASN A 170 16.58 -12.21 48.29
C ASN A 170 17.49 -11.08 47.74
N THR A 171 18.47 -11.43 46.91
CA THR A 171 19.42 -10.49 46.29
C THR A 171 19.57 -10.76 44.79
N ARG A 172 18.79 -10.05 43.97
CA ARG A 172 19.07 -9.91 42.51
C ARG A 172 20.47 -9.34 42.32
N THR A 173 21.21 -9.80 41.31
CA THR A 173 22.52 -9.21 41.01
C THR A 173 22.36 -7.79 40.45
N PRO A 174 23.35 -6.89 40.62
CA PRO A 174 23.28 -5.54 40.06
C PRO A 174 23.00 -5.52 38.55
N GLN A 175 23.62 -6.44 37.80
CA GLN A 175 23.41 -6.60 36.35
C GLN A 175 21.96 -7.01 36.01
N GLN A 176 21.34 -7.90 36.81
CA GLN A 176 19.93 -8.27 36.63
C GLN A 176 18.98 -7.11 36.91
N LEU A 177 19.32 -6.24 37.88
CA LEU A 177 18.56 -5.03 38.17
C LEU A 177 18.69 -4.01 37.03
N THR A 178 19.89 -3.77 36.49
CA THR A 178 20.10 -2.92 35.32
C THR A 178 19.31 -3.42 34.10
N MET A 179 19.39 -4.72 33.79
CA MET A 179 18.65 -5.29 32.65
C MET A 179 17.13 -5.21 32.83
N ALA A 180 16.62 -5.37 34.07
CA ALA A 180 15.20 -5.16 34.37
C ALA A 180 14.77 -3.68 34.19
N ASN A 181 15.62 -2.73 34.57
CA ASN A 181 15.39 -1.30 34.35
C ASN A 181 15.35 -0.97 32.84
N GLU A 182 16.31 -1.49 32.06
CA GLU A 182 16.31 -1.31 30.60
C GLU A 182 15.07 -1.90 29.93
N GLN A 183 14.63 -3.09 30.34
CA GLN A 183 13.41 -3.72 29.81
C GLN A 183 12.14 -2.91 30.14
N ALA A 184 11.98 -2.49 31.40
CA ALA A 184 10.83 -1.67 31.82
C ALA A 184 10.82 -0.30 31.11
N LYS A 185 11.97 0.40 31.08
CA LYS A 185 12.14 1.67 30.37
C LYS A 185 11.81 1.54 28.88
N THR A 186 12.32 0.51 28.21
CA THR A 186 12.08 0.27 26.78
C THR A 186 10.61 -0.03 26.49
N TRP A 187 9.93 -0.81 27.34
CA TRP A 187 8.49 -1.07 27.20
C TRP A 187 7.65 0.20 27.38
N ILE A 188 7.95 1.02 28.39
CA ILE A 188 7.25 2.29 28.63
C ILE A 188 7.44 3.25 27.45
N VAL A 189 8.68 3.43 26.96
CA VAL A 189 8.95 4.31 25.81
C VAL A 189 8.36 3.75 24.50
N SER A 190 8.22 2.43 24.35
CA SER A 190 7.50 1.83 23.20
C SER A 190 6.03 2.28 23.15
N ASN A 191 5.36 2.32 24.31
CA ASN A 191 3.97 2.77 24.41
C ASN A 191 3.83 4.28 24.18
N ILE A 192 4.73 5.08 24.78
CA ILE A 192 4.78 6.54 24.57
C ILE A 192 4.97 6.87 23.09
N ALA A 193 5.99 6.29 22.45
CA ALA A 193 6.30 6.56 21.05
C ALA A 193 5.15 6.16 20.12
N SER A 194 4.54 4.99 20.36
CA SER A 194 3.38 4.52 19.59
C SER A 194 2.22 5.52 19.66
N GLN A 195 1.91 6.04 20.85
CA GLN A 195 0.85 7.03 21.02
C GLN A 195 1.21 8.37 20.37
N THR A 196 2.34 8.99 20.75
CA THR A 196 2.70 10.34 20.28
C THR A 196 2.81 10.43 18.76
N ILE A 197 3.29 9.38 18.10
CA ILE A 197 3.36 9.32 16.63
C ILE A 197 1.95 9.14 16.04
N ALA A 198 1.13 8.23 16.58
CA ALA A 198 -0.23 7.99 16.09
C ALA A 198 -1.15 9.23 16.23
N THR A 199 -1.16 9.89 17.40
CA THR A 199 -1.94 11.12 17.66
C THR A 199 -1.62 12.23 16.64
N ALA A 200 -0.34 12.37 16.27
CA ALA A 200 0.12 13.41 15.35
C ALA A 200 -0.29 13.14 13.88
N PHE A 201 -0.28 11.89 13.42
CA PHE A 201 -0.75 11.54 12.07
C PHE A 201 -2.28 11.36 11.96
N GLY A 202 -3.00 11.35 13.09
CA GLY A 202 -4.44 11.06 13.14
C GLY A 202 -4.77 9.59 12.92
N PHE A 203 -3.91 8.70 13.43
CA PHE A 203 -4.06 7.25 13.36
C PHE A 203 -4.38 6.67 14.75
N PRO A 204 -5.01 5.48 14.84
CA PRO A 204 -5.11 4.74 16.09
C PRO A 204 -3.73 4.26 16.55
N ALA A 205 -3.43 4.35 17.84
CA ALA A 205 -2.19 3.84 18.41
C ALA A 205 -2.26 2.32 18.62
N CYS A 206 -1.13 1.63 18.53
CA CYS A 206 -1.02 0.22 18.97
C CYS A 206 -0.66 0.07 20.46
N ALA A 207 -0.70 1.16 21.23
CA ALA A 207 -0.27 1.19 22.63
C ALA A 207 -1.20 0.43 23.60
N GLN A 208 -0.60 -0.17 24.63
CA GLN A 208 -1.24 -0.96 25.69
C GLN A 208 -0.77 -0.47 27.06
N PHE A 209 -1.45 0.55 27.60
CA PHE A 209 -1.21 1.11 28.93
C PHE A 209 -1.76 0.22 30.08
N ASP A 210 -1.38 -1.05 30.04
CA ASP A 210 -1.86 -2.09 30.95
C ASP A 210 -1.31 -1.95 32.37
N SER A 211 -1.81 -2.80 33.28
CA SER A 211 -1.33 -2.92 34.66
C SER A 211 0.17 -3.23 34.77
N SER A 212 0.82 -3.76 33.73
CA SER A 212 2.27 -3.94 33.66
C SER A 212 3.00 -2.59 33.65
N VAL A 213 2.63 -1.68 32.74
CA VAL A 213 3.17 -0.31 32.61
C VAL A 213 3.06 0.43 33.94
N TRP A 214 1.87 0.46 34.54
CA TRP A 214 1.63 1.11 35.82
C TRP A 214 2.26 0.39 37.02
N SER A 215 2.52 -0.92 36.95
CA SER A 215 3.24 -1.66 37.99
C SER A 215 4.75 -1.36 38.00
N TYR A 216 5.34 -0.95 36.88
CA TYR A 216 6.74 -0.54 36.82
C TYR A 216 6.96 0.87 37.39
N SER A 217 5.96 1.75 37.29
CA SER A 217 5.99 3.11 37.84
C SER A 217 5.87 3.21 39.37
N ARG A 218 5.82 2.08 40.10
CA ARG A 218 5.76 2.06 41.58
C ARG A 218 7.17 1.93 42.18
N PRO A 219 7.60 2.82 43.10
CA PRO A 219 8.97 2.81 43.64
C PRO A 219 9.30 1.54 44.46
N ASP A 220 8.26 0.85 44.95
CA ASP A 220 8.32 -0.30 45.85
C ASP A 220 8.95 -1.59 45.25
N ARG A 221 9.32 -1.57 43.96
CA ARG A 221 9.93 -2.72 43.24
C ARG A 221 11.42 -2.58 42.94
N GLY A 222 12.06 -1.48 43.36
CA GLY A 222 13.50 -1.25 43.11
C GLY A 222 13.85 -0.97 41.65
N ILE A 223 12.85 -0.63 40.82
CA ILE A 223 13.04 -0.19 39.43
C ILE A 223 13.02 1.34 39.42
N ASN A 224 14.05 1.96 38.83
CA ASN A 224 14.19 3.41 38.79
C ASN A 224 13.98 3.94 37.37
N ILE A 225 12.81 4.56 37.12
CA ILE A 225 12.46 5.16 35.83
C ILE A 225 12.66 6.68 35.94
N PRO A 226 13.44 7.33 35.06
CA PRO A 226 13.62 8.78 35.06
C PRO A 226 12.29 9.54 35.06
N GLN A 227 12.15 10.55 35.92
CA GLN A 227 10.94 11.37 36.07
C GLN A 227 10.47 11.99 34.73
N ALA A 228 11.42 12.35 33.85
CA ALA A 228 11.15 12.85 32.51
C ALA A 228 10.41 11.85 31.59
N ILE A 229 10.58 10.53 31.83
CA ILE A 229 9.81 9.46 31.16
C ILE A 229 8.46 9.25 31.84
N GLN A 230 8.37 9.41 33.17
CA GLN A 230 7.11 9.30 33.90
C GLN A 230 6.09 10.35 33.42
N PHE A 231 6.50 11.61 33.21
CA PHE A 231 5.61 12.62 32.61
C PHE A 231 5.25 12.34 31.15
N MET A 232 6.20 11.84 30.34
CA MET A 232 5.90 11.41 28.98
C MET A 232 4.88 10.24 28.95
N MET A 233 4.94 9.34 29.94
CA MET A 233 3.98 8.25 30.12
C MET A 233 2.60 8.77 30.54
N GLU A 234 2.53 9.74 31.46
CA GLU A 234 1.26 10.34 31.90
C GLU A 234 0.58 11.16 30.78
N ILE A 235 1.34 11.90 29.99
CA ILE A 235 0.84 12.63 28.81
C ILE A 235 0.33 11.66 27.74
N ALA A 236 1.12 10.64 27.39
CA ALA A 236 0.71 9.64 26.40
C ALA A 236 -0.49 8.80 26.87
N TYR A 237 -0.57 8.44 28.16
CA TYR A 237 -1.74 7.77 28.72
C TYR A 237 -3.00 8.65 28.69
N PHE A 238 -2.85 9.96 28.88
CA PHE A 238 -3.96 10.91 28.68
C PHE A 238 -4.40 10.97 27.21
N GLU A 239 -3.48 10.95 26.24
CA GLU A 239 -3.83 10.87 24.81
C GLU A 239 -4.55 9.57 24.44
N ASP A 240 -4.13 8.42 25.01
CA ASP A 240 -4.81 7.14 24.84
C ASP A 240 -6.23 7.14 25.46
N GLN A 241 -6.38 7.70 26.67
CA GLN A 241 -7.69 7.90 27.30
C GLN A 241 -8.58 8.83 26.48
N MET A 242 -8.04 9.94 25.95
CA MET A 242 -8.75 10.87 25.07
C MET A 242 -9.19 10.19 23.76
N ALA A 243 -8.30 9.42 23.12
CA ALA A 243 -8.60 8.67 21.91
C ALA A 243 -9.76 7.69 22.13
N LYS A 244 -9.62 6.82 23.13
CA LYS A 244 -10.62 5.79 23.46
C LYS A 244 -11.92 6.39 23.99
N SER A 245 -11.89 7.46 24.78
CA SER A 245 -13.09 8.05 25.39
C SER A 245 -13.80 9.11 24.52
N LEU A 246 -13.40 9.28 23.25
CA LEU A 246 -14.07 10.15 22.27
C LEU A 246 -14.42 9.42 20.96
N ASN A 247 -13.71 8.34 20.63
CA ASN A 247 -13.82 7.60 19.36
C ASN A 247 -14.11 6.09 19.57
N SER A 248 -15.00 5.75 20.51
CA SER A 248 -15.37 4.35 20.86
C SER A 248 -16.81 3.96 20.55
N ASN A 249 -17.51 4.73 19.71
CA ASN A 249 -18.88 4.43 19.31
C ASN A 249 -18.89 3.56 18.03
N PRO A 250 -19.25 2.27 18.08
CA PRO A 250 -19.31 1.42 16.90
C PRO A 250 -20.54 1.68 16.02
N LEU A 251 -21.49 2.51 16.47
CA LEU A 251 -22.72 2.85 15.74
C LEU A 251 -22.59 4.13 14.89
N ASP A 252 -21.48 4.87 15.02
CA ASP A 252 -21.19 6.04 14.17
C ASP A 252 -20.14 5.68 13.11
N THR A 253 -20.36 6.14 11.88
CA THR A 253 -19.46 5.90 10.74
C THR A 253 -18.07 6.49 10.95
N TYR A 254 -17.96 7.53 11.79
CA TYR A 254 -16.69 8.19 12.15
C TYR A 254 -16.15 7.74 13.53
N GLY A 255 -16.82 6.79 14.20
CA GLY A 255 -16.47 6.27 15.52
C GLY A 255 -16.79 7.19 16.70
N LEU A 256 -17.37 8.37 16.47
CA LEU A 256 -17.51 9.43 17.45
C LEU A 256 -18.68 9.18 18.42
N ILE A 257 -18.44 9.43 19.71
CA ILE A 257 -19.49 9.48 20.73
C ILE A 257 -20.45 10.65 20.46
N ASP A 258 -21.74 10.48 20.75
CA ASP A 258 -22.79 11.49 20.53
C ASP A 258 -22.42 12.88 21.09
N PRO A 259 -22.72 14.00 20.38
CA PRO A 259 -22.37 15.34 20.82
C PRO A 259 -22.86 15.73 22.22
N THR A 260 -23.98 15.18 22.69
CA THR A 260 -24.55 15.48 24.01
C THR A 260 -23.69 14.95 25.16
N GLU A 261 -23.09 13.78 25.01
CA GLU A 261 -22.15 13.18 25.97
C GLU A 261 -20.72 13.74 25.79
N ARG A 262 -20.33 14.01 24.54
CA ARG A 262 -18.97 14.46 24.21
C ARG A 262 -18.61 15.80 24.85
N LEU A 263 -19.54 16.74 24.95
CA LEU A 263 -19.25 18.06 25.52
C LEU A 263 -18.96 18.04 27.04
N PRO A 264 -19.73 17.32 27.88
CA PRO A 264 -19.33 16.97 29.25
C PRO A 264 -17.95 16.29 29.34
N LEU A 265 -17.67 15.31 28.48
CA LEU A 265 -16.38 14.61 28.45
C LEU A 265 -15.21 15.55 28.14
N LEU A 266 -15.34 16.43 27.15
CA LEU A 266 -14.32 17.45 26.84
C LEU A 266 -14.09 18.41 28.00
N LYS A 267 -15.15 18.80 28.73
CA LYS A 267 -15.05 19.63 29.95
C LYS A 267 -14.30 18.90 31.08
N LEU A 268 -14.56 17.60 31.27
CA LEU A 268 -13.86 16.74 32.26
C LEU A 268 -12.39 16.50 31.90
N LEU A 269 -12.11 16.12 30.65
CA LEU A 269 -10.76 15.88 30.14
C LEU A 269 -9.89 17.14 30.22
N THR A 270 -10.46 18.32 29.92
CA THR A 270 -9.75 19.59 30.08
C THR A 270 -9.28 19.79 31.53
N LYS A 271 -10.15 19.51 32.52
CA LYS A 271 -9.79 19.63 33.94
C LYS A 271 -8.68 18.65 34.35
N ARG A 272 -8.70 17.41 33.85
CA ARG A 272 -7.62 16.45 34.08
C ARG A 272 -6.30 16.88 33.47
N LEU A 273 -6.32 17.53 32.31
CA LEU A 273 -5.13 18.08 31.68
C LEU A 273 -4.58 19.29 32.47
N ASP A 274 -5.45 20.11 33.08
CA ASP A 274 -5.05 21.17 34.03
C ASP A 274 -4.43 20.59 35.32
N GLU A 275 -4.97 19.50 35.85
CA GLU A 275 -4.41 18.77 37.01
C GLU A 275 -3.01 18.20 36.70
N LEU A 276 -2.83 17.60 35.51
CA LEU A 276 -1.53 17.12 35.03
C LEU A 276 -0.53 18.28 34.80
N GLN A 277 -0.99 19.39 34.22
CA GLN A 277 -0.17 20.58 34.03
C GLN A 277 0.33 21.16 35.36
N PHE A 278 -0.56 21.25 36.36
CA PHE A 278 -0.19 21.69 37.70
C PHE A 278 0.85 20.77 38.35
N LYS A 279 0.61 19.45 38.32
CA LYS A 279 1.55 18.44 38.83
C LYS A 279 2.94 18.59 38.22
N MET A 280 3.03 18.63 36.88
CA MET A 280 4.30 18.77 36.15
C MET A 280 5.03 20.07 36.52
N SER A 281 4.30 21.17 36.74
CA SER A 281 4.88 22.47 37.14
C SER A 281 5.38 22.53 38.59
N HIS A 282 4.95 21.60 39.45
CA HIS A 282 5.34 21.55 40.86
C HIS A 282 6.45 20.52 41.13
N GLU A 283 6.45 19.41 40.40
CA GLU A 283 7.37 18.29 40.61
C GLU A 283 8.68 18.38 39.80
N LEU A 284 8.75 19.23 38.75
CA LEU A 284 9.98 19.47 37.98
C LEU A 284 10.74 20.70 38.51
N PRO A 285 12.04 20.58 38.88
CA PRO A 285 12.82 21.70 39.42
C PRO A 285 13.27 22.73 38.36
N TYR A 286 13.07 22.47 37.07
CA TYR A 286 13.44 23.34 35.96
C TYR A 286 12.39 23.30 34.84
N GLU A 287 12.30 24.38 34.05
CA GLU A 287 11.35 24.56 32.94
C GLU A 287 11.68 23.63 31.75
N ASP A 288 11.18 22.39 31.77
CA ASP A 288 11.40 21.41 30.69
C ASP A 288 10.67 21.83 29.40
N ALA A 289 11.46 22.25 28.42
CA ALA A 289 11.00 22.71 27.11
C ALA A 289 10.19 21.66 26.33
N PHE A 290 10.57 20.38 26.43
CA PHE A 290 10.06 19.31 25.58
C PHE A 290 8.78 18.71 26.17
N ARG A 291 8.71 18.51 27.49
CA ARG A 291 7.49 17.99 28.16
C ARG A 291 6.39 19.05 28.16
N THR A 292 6.76 20.33 28.32
CA THR A 292 5.83 21.45 28.15
C THR A 292 5.33 21.56 26.70
N PHE A 293 6.18 21.32 25.70
CA PHE A 293 5.75 21.28 24.29
C PHE A 293 4.76 20.13 24.03
N GLN A 294 5.05 18.91 24.52
CA GLN A 294 4.15 17.76 24.40
C GLN A 294 2.78 18.07 25.01
N LEU A 295 2.75 18.52 26.27
CA LEU A 295 1.53 18.85 26.99
C LEU A 295 0.68 19.94 26.29
N LEU A 296 1.33 20.96 25.73
CA LEU A 296 0.66 21.99 24.92
C LEU A 296 0.11 21.43 23.59
N SER A 297 0.80 20.46 22.98
CA SER A 297 0.31 19.74 21.80
C SER A 297 -0.93 18.92 22.12
N THR A 298 -0.87 18.09 23.16
CA THR A 298 -2.01 17.31 23.68
C THR A 298 -3.22 18.21 23.97
N ARG A 299 -2.98 19.44 24.45
CA ARG A 299 -4.01 20.45 24.70
C ARG A 299 -4.67 20.99 23.42
N VAL A 300 -3.90 21.17 22.34
CA VAL A 300 -4.44 21.48 21.01
C VAL A 300 -5.24 20.29 20.47
N HIS A 301 -4.70 19.08 20.56
CA HIS A 301 -5.35 17.84 20.09
C HIS A 301 -6.70 17.59 20.78
N LEU A 302 -6.79 17.75 22.10
CA LEU A 302 -8.05 17.66 22.86
C LEU A 302 -9.08 18.72 22.43
N LEU A 303 -8.64 19.97 22.29
CA LEU A 303 -9.54 21.08 21.96
C LEU A 303 -9.96 21.09 20.48
N THR A 304 -9.26 20.35 19.61
CA THR A 304 -9.62 20.19 18.19
C THR A 304 -10.97 19.48 18.01
N TYR A 305 -11.41 18.64 18.96
CA TYR A 305 -12.71 17.96 18.91
C TYR A 305 -13.93 18.92 18.91
N TYR A 306 -13.76 20.20 19.26
CA TYR A 306 -14.83 21.21 19.12
C TYR A 306 -15.19 21.50 17.64
N PHE A 307 -14.33 21.17 16.67
CA PHE A 307 -14.64 21.30 15.24
C PHE A 307 -15.54 20.18 14.70
N MET A 308 -15.59 19.00 15.34
CA MET A 308 -16.22 17.80 14.77
C MET A 308 -17.75 17.91 14.60
N ASP A 309 -18.41 18.73 15.43
CA ASP A 309 -19.86 18.93 15.43
C ASP A 309 -20.25 20.42 15.56
N SER A 310 -19.73 21.23 14.64
CA SER A 310 -20.00 22.68 14.58
C SER A 310 -21.47 23.05 14.35
N SER A 311 -22.34 22.07 14.03
CA SER A 311 -23.77 22.27 13.73
C SER A 311 -24.72 21.78 14.83
N ARG A 312 -24.26 20.91 15.74
CA ARG A 312 -25.09 20.32 16.83
C ARG A 312 -24.80 20.93 18.21
N ILE A 313 -23.68 21.65 18.36
CA ILE A 313 -23.32 22.36 19.60
C ILE A 313 -23.88 23.79 19.56
N ALA A 314 -24.45 24.27 20.66
CA ALA A 314 -24.96 25.65 20.76
C ALA A 314 -23.84 26.69 20.54
N ASP A 315 -24.09 27.67 19.67
CA ASP A 315 -23.10 28.67 19.19
C ASP A 315 -22.20 29.24 20.29
N PHE A 316 -22.76 29.64 21.43
CA PHE A 316 -22.00 30.24 22.53
C PHE A 316 -20.98 29.27 23.15
N GLU A 317 -21.32 27.98 23.29
CA GLU A 317 -20.38 26.97 23.80
C GLU A 317 -19.35 26.57 22.73
N LEU A 318 -19.75 26.52 21.46
CA LEU A 318 -18.85 26.29 20.33
C LEU A 318 -17.80 27.41 20.22
N GLN A 319 -18.23 28.67 20.20
CA GLN A 319 -17.35 29.85 20.17
C GLN A 319 -16.38 29.83 21.36
N LYS A 320 -16.87 29.54 22.56
CA LYS A 320 -16.06 29.43 23.79
C LYS A 320 -15.04 28.29 23.73
N GLY A 321 -15.36 27.18 23.07
CA GLY A 321 -14.44 26.07 22.80
C GLY A 321 -13.35 26.44 21.80
N LEU A 322 -13.73 27.03 20.67
CA LEU A 322 -12.81 27.43 19.60
C LEU A 322 -11.87 28.57 20.02
N VAL A 323 -12.31 29.51 20.87
CA VAL A 323 -11.43 30.53 21.48
C VAL A 323 -10.41 29.90 22.45
N LYS A 324 -10.76 28.84 23.18
CA LYS A 324 -9.77 28.08 23.98
C LYS A 324 -8.75 27.36 23.09
N LEU A 325 -9.20 26.74 22.00
CA LEU A 325 -8.34 26.07 21.02
C LEU A 325 -7.34 27.07 20.39
N TYR A 326 -7.84 28.24 19.98
CA TYR A 326 -7.02 29.34 19.45
C TYR A 326 -5.88 29.73 20.40
N ASN A 327 -6.22 29.95 21.68
CA ASN A 327 -5.25 30.33 22.70
C ASN A 327 -4.25 29.20 23.00
N ALA A 328 -4.66 27.93 22.93
CA ALA A 328 -3.76 26.78 23.08
C ALA A 328 -2.78 26.65 21.90
N ALA A 329 -3.24 26.85 20.66
CA ALA A 329 -2.40 26.83 19.46
C ALA A 329 -1.37 27.98 19.47
N ILE A 330 -1.78 29.19 19.89
CA ILE A 330 -0.89 30.33 20.11
C ILE A 330 0.14 30.02 21.21
N ALA A 331 -0.27 29.39 22.32
CA ALA A 331 0.64 29.01 23.40
C ALA A 331 1.72 28.01 22.93
N LEU A 332 1.35 26.98 22.18
CA LEU A 332 2.31 26.00 21.62
C LEU A 332 3.37 26.67 20.72
N ILE A 333 2.93 27.56 19.82
CA ILE A 333 3.84 28.26 18.90
C ILE A 333 4.69 29.31 19.63
N ASN A 334 4.12 30.05 20.60
CA ASN A 334 4.87 31.05 21.36
C ASN A 334 5.87 30.41 22.35
N HIS A 335 5.56 29.24 22.92
CA HIS A 335 6.51 28.41 23.66
C HIS A 335 7.70 28.03 22.77
N THR A 336 7.40 27.47 21.59
CA THR A 336 8.42 27.08 20.59
C THR A 336 9.27 28.27 20.13
N ARG A 337 8.65 29.43 19.88
CA ARG A 337 9.32 30.71 19.53
C ARG A 337 10.22 31.21 20.65
N THR A 338 9.76 31.11 21.90
CA THR A 338 10.53 31.55 23.09
C THR A 338 11.75 30.66 23.31
N TYR A 339 11.60 29.34 23.22
CA TYR A 339 12.73 28.42 23.33
C TYR A 339 13.70 28.49 22.14
N GLN A 340 13.20 28.75 20.92
CA GLN A 340 14.03 29.04 19.75
C GLN A 340 14.76 30.41 19.83
N ALA A 341 14.37 31.29 20.76
CA ALA A 341 15.08 32.51 21.09
C ALA A 341 16.08 32.30 22.25
N LYS A 342 15.75 31.49 23.25
CA LYS A 342 16.67 31.02 24.31
C LYS A 342 17.84 30.22 23.70
N ASP A 343 17.55 29.25 22.84
CA ASP A 343 18.54 28.48 22.07
C ASP A 343 18.22 28.51 20.56
N LYS A 344 19.15 29.07 19.78
CA LYS A 344 19.05 29.12 18.31
C LYS A 344 19.09 27.74 17.64
N LYS A 345 19.56 26.69 18.33
CA LYS A 345 19.55 25.30 17.84
C LYS A 345 18.21 24.59 18.07
N PHE A 346 17.37 24.97 19.04
CA PHE A 346 16.20 24.20 19.53
C PHE A 346 15.40 23.48 18.43
N VAL A 347 14.87 24.20 17.44
CA VAL A 347 14.01 23.64 16.39
C VAL A 347 14.75 22.71 15.41
N LYS A 348 16.08 22.83 15.29
CA LYS A 348 16.86 21.99 14.34
C LYS A 348 16.88 20.50 14.71
N TYR A 349 16.66 20.15 15.98
CA TYR A 349 16.80 18.79 16.52
C TYR A 349 15.44 18.16 16.89
N LEU A 350 14.35 18.92 16.81
CA LEU A 350 13.00 18.40 17.08
C LEU A 350 12.65 17.25 16.11
N PRO A 351 11.96 16.18 16.57
CA PRO A 351 11.35 15.17 15.72
C PRO A 351 10.45 15.79 14.65
N GLY A 352 10.40 15.20 13.45
CA GLY A 352 9.50 15.67 12.37
C GLY A 352 8.02 15.71 12.80
N VAL A 353 7.63 14.74 13.64
CA VAL A 353 6.33 14.63 14.32
C VAL A 353 5.98 15.89 15.13
N TYR A 354 6.96 16.57 15.75
CA TYR A 354 6.72 17.80 16.51
C TYR A 354 6.60 19.02 15.59
N ILE A 355 7.29 19.02 14.45
CA ILE A 355 7.12 20.02 13.39
C ILE A 355 5.73 19.90 12.76
N LEU A 356 5.21 18.67 12.59
CA LEU A 356 3.83 18.42 12.17
C LEU A 356 2.81 19.03 13.16
N ASN A 357 3.00 18.86 14.48
CA ASN A 357 2.11 19.49 15.47
C ASN A 357 2.16 21.04 15.42
N VAL A 358 3.32 21.64 15.10
CA VAL A 358 3.42 23.11 14.83
C VAL A 358 2.66 23.49 13.55
N TRP A 359 2.71 22.66 12.51
CA TRP A 359 1.96 22.87 11.27
C TRP A 359 0.44 22.77 11.50
N GLN A 360 -0.02 21.79 12.27
CA GLN A 360 -1.43 21.65 12.69
C GLN A 360 -1.93 22.88 13.45
N ALA A 361 -1.16 23.36 14.43
CA ALA A 361 -1.48 24.57 15.18
C ALA A 361 -1.53 25.82 14.28
N ALA A 362 -0.66 25.92 13.28
CA ALA A 362 -0.73 26.99 12.28
C ALA A 362 -2.03 26.93 11.46
N CYS A 363 -2.41 25.75 10.95
CA CYS A 363 -3.65 25.56 10.18
C CYS A 363 -4.88 25.99 10.99
N ILE A 364 -4.96 25.57 12.26
CA ILE A 364 -6.02 25.94 13.21
C ILE A 364 -6.09 27.46 13.41
N ILE A 365 -4.95 28.14 13.63
CA ILE A 365 -4.89 29.61 13.75
C ILE A 365 -5.38 30.29 12.47
N GLY A 366 -4.96 29.79 11.29
CA GLY A 366 -5.36 30.34 9.99
C GLY A 366 -6.87 30.25 9.76
N LYS A 367 -7.46 29.05 9.93
CA LYS A 367 -8.91 28.84 9.73
C LYS A 367 -9.74 29.65 10.73
N LEU A 368 -9.27 29.85 11.97
CA LEU A 368 -9.99 30.62 12.99
C LEU A 368 -9.92 32.14 12.77
N ILE A 369 -8.77 32.71 12.37
CA ILE A 369 -8.63 34.16 12.07
C ILE A 369 -9.54 34.62 10.94
N HIS A 370 -9.71 33.75 9.94
CA HIS A 370 -10.49 34.00 8.73
C HIS A 370 -11.92 33.43 8.82
N SER A 371 -12.50 33.48 10.01
CA SER A 371 -13.86 33.00 10.31
C SER A 371 -14.70 34.06 11.02
N ARG A 372 -15.97 33.73 11.28
CA ARG A 372 -16.92 34.57 12.06
C ARG A 372 -16.41 34.92 13.48
N LEU A 373 -15.41 34.21 14.00
CA LEU A 373 -14.77 34.48 15.31
C LEU A 373 -13.81 35.68 15.33
N LYS A 374 -13.47 36.26 14.17
CA LYS A 374 -12.52 37.37 13.97
C LYS A 374 -12.79 38.62 14.84
N SER A 375 -14.01 38.81 15.34
CA SER A 375 -14.40 39.89 16.27
C SER A 375 -14.14 39.58 17.74
N VAL A 376 -13.83 38.32 18.09
CA VAL A 376 -13.68 37.81 19.48
C VAL A 376 -12.22 37.42 19.78
N ILE A 377 -11.40 37.19 18.74
CA ILE A 377 -10.01 36.71 18.85
C ILE A 377 -8.98 37.81 18.51
N ASP A 378 -7.82 37.77 19.16
CA ASP A 378 -6.69 38.66 18.85
C ASP A 378 -6.03 38.25 17.53
N THR A 379 -6.50 38.86 16.44
CA THR A 379 -5.95 38.70 15.09
C THR A 379 -4.49 39.18 14.96
N GLY A 380 -4.03 40.09 15.83
CA GLY A 380 -2.67 40.62 15.82
C GLY A 380 -1.66 39.60 16.34
N SER A 381 -1.88 39.06 17.54
CA SER A 381 -1.07 37.97 18.09
C SER A 381 -1.14 36.72 17.21
N GLY A 382 -2.33 36.39 16.69
CA GLY A 382 -2.52 35.27 15.75
C GLY A 382 -1.68 35.38 14.47
N LYS A 383 -1.69 36.53 13.79
CA LYS A 383 -0.85 36.76 12.60
C LYS A 383 0.65 36.63 12.93
N GLN A 384 1.10 37.17 14.06
CA GLN A 384 2.49 37.02 14.50
C GLN A 384 2.86 35.56 14.78
N SER A 385 1.99 34.79 15.44
CA SER A 385 2.22 33.36 15.71
C SER A 385 2.24 32.55 14.41
N TYR A 386 1.35 32.83 13.45
CA TYR A 386 1.35 32.16 12.14
C TYR A 386 2.63 32.44 11.34
N GLN A 387 3.09 33.69 11.28
CA GLN A 387 4.37 34.06 10.67
C GLN A 387 5.58 33.43 11.40
N ALA A 388 5.51 33.31 12.73
CA ALA A 388 6.50 32.57 13.50
C ALA A 388 6.50 31.09 13.12
N ALA A 389 5.35 30.43 13.01
CA ALA A 389 5.25 29.01 12.63
C ALA A 389 5.90 28.72 11.27
N ILE A 390 5.63 29.53 10.23
CA ILE A 390 6.32 29.43 8.92
C ILE A 390 7.84 29.52 9.10
N THR A 391 8.31 30.46 9.91
CA THR A 391 9.73 30.69 10.17
C THR A 391 10.39 29.56 10.99
N LEU A 392 9.63 28.90 11.87
CA LEU A 392 10.08 27.76 12.66
C LEU A 392 10.18 26.51 11.78
N MET A 393 9.14 26.19 10.98
CA MET A 393 9.15 25.07 10.03
C MET A 393 10.29 25.19 9.01
N ALA A 394 10.50 26.38 8.43
CA ALA A 394 11.61 26.62 7.51
C ALA A 394 13.00 26.38 8.15
N LYS A 395 13.14 26.64 9.47
CA LYS A 395 14.38 26.37 10.24
C LYS A 395 14.56 24.90 10.64
N ALA A 396 13.50 24.08 10.58
CA ALA A 396 13.55 22.65 10.83
C ALA A 396 14.05 21.85 9.62
N SER A 397 14.07 22.45 8.42
CA SER A 397 14.61 21.81 7.21
C SER A 397 16.07 21.34 7.37
N ILE A 398 16.37 20.13 6.89
CA ILE A 398 17.71 19.53 6.77
C ILE A 398 18.22 19.65 5.34
N LEU A 399 17.37 19.32 4.35
CA LEU A 399 17.69 19.41 2.92
C LEU A 399 16.73 20.38 2.22
N LYS A 400 17.24 21.14 1.25
CA LYS A 400 16.41 22.01 0.42
C LYS A 400 15.34 21.17 -0.29
N HIS A 401 14.07 21.59 -0.19
CA HIS A 401 12.89 20.86 -0.67
C HIS A 401 12.51 19.58 0.11
N ASP A 402 13.00 19.40 1.35
CA ASP A 402 12.46 18.40 2.27
C ASP A 402 11.06 18.76 2.81
N MET A 403 10.43 17.83 3.53
CA MET A 403 9.09 18.02 4.10
C MET A 403 8.96 19.30 4.95
N SER A 404 9.94 19.62 5.79
CA SER A 404 9.89 20.84 6.62
C SER A 404 9.95 22.12 5.79
N TYR A 405 10.74 22.13 4.71
CA TYR A 405 10.77 23.22 3.73
C TYR A 405 9.42 23.34 3.00
N ARG A 406 8.88 22.23 2.47
CA ARG A 406 7.59 22.17 1.75
C ARG A 406 6.42 22.63 2.63
N ALA A 407 6.33 22.13 3.87
CA ALA A 407 5.32 22.56 4.85
C ALA A 407 5.34 24.08 5.10
N SER A 408 6.52 24.69 5.16
CA SER A 408 6.66 26.15 5.32
C SER A 408 6.15 26.95 4.10
N ALA A 409 6.23 26.36 2.89
CA ALA A 409 5.72 26.96 1.66
C ALA A 409 4.19 26.81 1.54
N ILE A 410 3.68 25.59 1.76
CA ILE A 410 2.24 25.28 1.78
C ILE A 410 1.51 26.19 2.79
N THR A 411 2.06 26.34 4.00
CA THR A 411 1.51 27.22 5.04
C THR A 411 1.48 28.69 4.62
N ARG A 412 2.51 29.18 3.91
CA ARG A 412 2.54 30.57 3.42
C ARG A 412 1.39 30.86 2.45
N ASN A 413 1.12 29.93 1.54
CA ASN A 413 0.09 30.07 0.51
C ASN A 413 -1.32 29.91 1.11
N MET A 414 -1.47 29.00 2.09
CA MET A 414 -2.74 28.76 2.77
C MET A 414 -3.27 29.97 3.56
N TRP A 415 -2.40 30.88 4.03
CA TRP A 415 -2.82 32.17 4.59
C TRP A 415 -3.53 33.07 3.56
N GLN A 416 -3.03 33.11 2.32
CA GLN A 416 -3.65 33.88 1.24
C GLN A 416 -5.02 33.29 0.88
N LEU A 417 -5.12 31.96 0.80
CA LEU A 417 -6.37 31.26 0.55
C LEU A 417 -7.44 31.57 1.59
N PHE A 418 -7.12 31.42 2.88
CA PHE A 418 -8.08 31.71 3.95
C PHE A 418 -8.57 33.15 3.92
N ARG A 419 -7.68 34.12 3.61
CA ARG A 419 -8.08 35.51 3.40
C ARG A 419 -9.09 35.66 2.26
N THR A 420 -8.86 35.03 1.10
CA THR A 420 -9.78 35.13 -0.04
C THR A 420 -11.13 34.43 0.22
N LEU A 421 -11.16 33.37 1.03
CA LEU A 421 -12.43 32.74 1.46
C LEU A 421 -13.22 33.62 2.45
N ASP A 422 -12.54 34.31 3.36
CA ASP A 422 -13.11 35.31 4.29
C ASP A 422 -13.64 36.55 3.54
N GLU A 423 -12.87 37.07 2.57
CA GLU A 423 -13.29 38.16 1.66
C GLU A 423 -14.52 37.78 0.82
N LYS A 424 -14.60 36.54 0.32
CA LYS A 424 -15.78 35.99 -0.38
C LYS A 424 -16.92 35.55 0.55
N LYS A 425 -16.75 35.60 1.88
CA LYS A 425 -17.68 35.08 2.91
C LYS A 425 -18.00 33.57 2.81
N LEU A 426 -17.13 32.80 2.16
CA LEU A 426 -17.25 31.35 1.99
C LEU A 426 -16.60 30.55 3.12
N SER A 427 -16.03 31.21 4.14
CA SER A 427 -15.39 30.53 5.27
C SER A 427 -16.38 29.85 6.22
N SER A 428 -16.35 28.52 6.25
CA SER A 428 -17.10 27.68 7.18
C SER A 428 -16.29 27.35 8.45
N LEU A 429 -16.99 27.09 9.56
CA LEU A 429 -16.42 26.51 10.78
C LEU A 429 -16.64 24.99 10.88
N SER A 430 -17.33 24.39 9.91
CA SER A 430 -17.42 22.94 9.76
C SER A 430 -16.11 22.36 9.24
N ILE A 431 -15.99 21.04 9.37
CA ILE A 431 -15.00 20.21 8.69
C ILE A 431 -15.70 19.04 8.01
N ASP A 432 -15.17 18.64 6.87
CA ASP A 432 -15.74 17.59 6.05
C ASP A 432 -14.99 16.27 6.32
N ILE A 433 -13.66 16.34 6.40
CA ILE A 433 -12.83 15.25 6.93
C ILE A 433 -12.99 15.21 8.45
N ARG A 434 -13.47 14.07 8.99
CA ARG A 434 -13.65 13.84 10.44
C ARG A 434 -12.96 12.58 10.98
N ASN A 435 -12.67 11.61 10.12
CA ASN A 435 -12.14 10.28 10.44
C ASN A 435 -10.65 10.21 10.86
N ARG A 436 -10.00 11.34 11.19
CA ARG A 436 -8.57 11.43 11.58
C ARG A 436 -8.35 12.01 12.98
N MET A 437 -9.32 11.84 13.88
CA MET A 437 -9.22 12.25 15.29
C MET A 437 -8.76 13.72 15.43
N SER A 438 -7.67 13.98 16.16
CA SER A 438 -7.08 15.31 16.35
C SER A 438 -6.44 15.92 15.10
N ALA A 439 -6.18 15.15 14.05
CA ALA A 439 -5.58 15.63 12.80
C ALA A 439 -6.61 16.00 11.71
N SER A 440 -7.91 15.74 11.92
CA SER A 440 -8.93 15.94 10.87
C SER A 440 -8.99 17.38 10.34
N VAL A 441 -8.89 18.39 11.23
CA VAL A 441 -8.86 19.81 10.84
C VAL A 441 -7.64 20.16 9.98
N PHE A 442 -6.52 19.45 10.13
CA PHE A 442 -5.32 19.65 9.33
C PHE A 442 -5.48 19.10 7.91
N PHE A 443 -5.99 17.87 7.78
CA PHE A 443 -6.30 17.30 6.47
C PHE A 443 -7.44 18.05 5.75
N ASP A 444 -8.43 18.54 6.49
CA ASP A 444 -9.49 19.44 5.98
C ASP A 444 -8.90 20.75 5.40
N CYS A 445 -7.93 21.37 6.07
CA CYS A 445 -7.23 22.55 5.53
C CYS A 445 -6.43 22.25 4.26
N LEU A 446 -5.81 21.06 4.15
CA LEU A 446 -5.14 20.62 2.93
C LEU A 446 -6.12 20.28 1.80
N TYR A 447 -7.29 19.71 2.12
CA TYR A 447 -8.38 19.46 1.17
C TYR A 447 -8.94 20.75 0.58
N LEU A 448 -9.19 21.76 1.43
CA LEU A 448 -9.61 23.10 1.02
C LEU A 448 -8.56 23.77 0.12
N LEU A 449 -7.26 23.57 0.37
CA LEU A 449 -6.20 24.07 -0.51
C LEU A 449 -6.18 23.34 -1.86
N ARG A 450 -6.32 22.01 -1.86
CA ARG A 450 -6.32 21.17 -3.07
C ARG A 450 -7.48 21.52 -4.01
N THR A 451 -8.71 21.58 -3.48
CA THR A 451 -9.93 21.87 -4.26
C THR A 451 -9.85 23.26 -4.89
N GLN A 452 -9.44 24.27 -4.12
CA GLN A 452 -9.38 25.66 -4.60
C GLN A 452 -8.25 25.89 -5.63
N VAL A 453 -7.10 25.23 -5.49
CA VAL A 453 -6.05 25.26 -6.53
C VAL A 453 -6.49 24.47 -7.77
N GLY A 454 -7.19 23.34 -7.61
CA GLY A 454 -7.79 22.59 -8.72
C GLY A 454 -8.81 23.43 -9.52
N MET A 455 -9.75 24.08 -8.84
CA MET A 455 -10.70 25.01 -9.46
C MET A 455 -10.01 26.20 -10.14
N THR A 456 -8.94 26.72 -9.56
CA THR A 456 -8.15 27.81 -10.17
C THR A 456 -7.45 27.35 -11.45
N LYS A 457 -6.95 26.11 -11.49
CA LYS A 457 -6.39 25.50 -12.68
C LYS A 457 -7.45 25.28 -13.77
N LEU A 458 -8.59 24.68 -13.43
CA LEU A 458 -9.71 24.51 -14.36
C LEU A 458 -10.15 25.84 -14.96
N ASN A 459 -10.32 26.89 -14.14
CA ASN A 459 -10.67 28.23 -14.64
C ASN A 459 -9.59 28.85 -15.54
N ARG A 460 -8.30 28.64 -15.24
CA ARG A 460 -7.20 29.09 -16.11
C ARG A 460 -7.25 28.39 -17.46
N ASP A 461 -7.45 27.08 -17.44
CA ASP A 461 -7.40 26.24 -18.63
C ASP A 461 -8.67 26.48 -19.50
N SER A 462 -9.85 26.71 -18.89
CA SER A 462 -11.06 27.20 -19.57
C SER A 462 -10.90 28.60 -20.16
N ASN A 463 -10.29 29.56 -19.44
CA ASN A 463 -10.03 30.90 -19.98
C ASN A 463 -9.03 30.88 -21.15
N ASN A 464 -8.02 30.01 -21.10
CA ASN A 464 -7.13 29.78 -22.24
C ASN A 464 -7.88 29.21 -23.46
N ILE A 465 -8.92 28.39 -23.24
CA ILE A 465 -9.78 27.87 -24.30
C ILE A 465 -10.66 29.00 -24.88
N SER A 466 -11.27 29.86 -24.05
CA SER A 466 -12.04 31.00 -24.57
C SER A 466 -11.16 32.00 -25.35
N GLU A 467 -9.96 32.34 -24.85
CA GLU A 467 -9.03 33.20 -25.59
C GLU A 467 -8.55 32.58 -26.92
N GLN A 468 -8.55 31.23 -27.05
CA GLN A 468 -8.29 30.55 -28.32
C GLN A 468 -9.50 30.55 -29.26
N VAL A 469 -10.72 30.42 -28.72
CA VAL A 469 -11.97 30.50 -29.50
C VAL A 469 -12.21 31.91 -30.04
N ASP A 470 -12.03 32.95 -29.20
CA ASP A 470 -12.18 34.35 -29.61
C ASP A 470 -11.18 34.70 -30.73
N ARG A 471 -9.92 34.26 -30.61
CA ARG A 471 -8.90 34.41 -31.65
C ARG A 471 -9.17 33.60 -32.93
N ALA A 472 -9.95 32.52 -32.84
CA ALA A 472 -10.41 31.78 -34.02
C ALA A 472 -11.56 32.50 -34.74
N GLN A 473 -12.43 33.18 -34.00
CA GLN A 473 -13.55 33.95 -34.57
C GLN A 473 -13.10 35.28 -35.21
N GLU A 474 -12.16 36.02 -34.59
CA GLU A 474 -11.57 37.21 -35.22
C GLU A 474 -10.77 36.86 -36.49
N GLY A 475 -10.22 35.64 -36.59
CA GLY A 475 -9.45 35.18 -37.74
C GLY A 475 -10.27 34.93 -39.02
N GLN A 476 -11.60 34.84 -38.94
CA GLN A 476 -12.46 34.44 -40.07
C GLN A 476 -13.09 35.60 -40.85
N GLN A 477 -12.88 36.86 -40.45
CA GLN A 477 -13.45 38.03 -41.15
C GLN A 477 -12.54 38.66 -42.23
N HIS A 478 -11.44 38.01 -42.60
CA HIS A 478 -10.45 38.56 -43.55
C HIS A 478 -10.02 37.60 -44.68
N GLN A 479 -10.78 36.53 -44.96
CA GLN A 479 -10.50 35.58 -46.06
C GLN A 479 -11.76 35.16 -46.85
N GLU A 480 -12.68 36.10 -47.11
CA GLU A 480 -13.80 35.93 -48.06
C GLU A 480 -13.92 37.09 -49.07
N GLU A 481 -12.78 37.55 -49.62
CA GLU A 481 -12.76 38.40 -50.82
C GLU A 481 -11.49 38.07 -51.65
N GLU A 482 -11.57 38.24 -52.98
CA GLU A 482 -10.51 38.01 -53.99
C GLU A 482 -10.00 36.56 -54.24
N GLU A 483 -10.83 35.70 -54.87
CA GLU A 483 -10.30 34.68 -55.81
C GLU A 483 -11.24 34.39 -57.02
N VAL A 484 -11.51 35.40 -57.87
CA VAL A 484 -12.19 35.19 -59.16
C VAL A 484 -11.63 36.11 -60.27
N ALA A 485 -10.90 35.52 -61.23
CA ALA A 485 -10.57 36.05 -62.57
C ALA A 485 -9.65 37.30 -62.66
N VAL A 486 -8.82 37.52 -63.70
CA VAL A 486 -8.42 36.72 -64.88
C VAL A 486 -7.05 37.22 -65.43
N ALA A 487 -6.38 36.41 -66.27
CA ALA A 487 -5.21 36.65 -67.15
C ALA A 487 -4.73 38.11 -67.41
N SER A 488 -3.42 38.38 -67.63
CA SER A 488 -2.72 38.01 -68.88
C SER A 488 -1.17 38.13 -68.89
N TYR A 489 -0.56 37.50 -69.91
CA TYR A 489 0.55 37.94 -70.79
C TYR A 489 0.99 39.44 -70.68
N ASP A 490 2.23 39.87 -71.01
CA ASP A 490 3.57 39.25 -71.27
C ASP A 490 4.60 40.43 -71.37
N GLU A 491 5.91 40.14 -71.58
CA GLU A 491 6.98 41.08 -72.06
C GLU A 491 7.37 42.27 -71.11
N ASP A 492 8.59 42.84 -71.09
CA ASP A 492 9.98 42.42 -71.42
C ASP A 492 11.01 43.44 -70.80
N ASP A 493 12.30 43.37 -71.17
CA ASP A 493 13.48 44.21 -70.84
C ASP A 493 14.04 44.10 -69.38
N ASP A 494 15.29 43.65 -69.08
CA ASP A 494 16.68 44.02 -69.51
C ASP A 494 17.33 45.08 -68.56
N ASP A 495 18.61 45.03 -68.12
CA ASP A 495 19.75 44.09 -68.33
C ASP A 495 20.84 44.22 -67.19
N GLU A 496 22.05 43.66 -67.40
CA GLU A 496 23.36 43.81 -66.71
C GLU A 496 23.74 42.85 -65.53
N ASP A 497 23.94 41.57 -65.89
CA ASP A 497 25.20 40.77 -65.80
C ASP A 497 26.17 40.94 -64.58
N SER A 498 26.81 39.90 -64.00
CA SER A 498 27.73 39.00 -64.72
C SER A 498 28.37 37.84 -63.91
N SER A 499 28.24 36.59 -64.42
CA SER A 499 29.15 35.42 -64.23
C SER A 499 29.39 34.86 -62.80
N SER A 500 29.93 33.65 -62.50
CA SER A 500 30.00 32.29 -63.10
C SER A 500 30.69 31.35 -62.06
N GLY A 501 30.70 29.99 -62.09
CA GLY A 501 29.98 28.98 -62.89
C GLY A 501 30.55 27.54 -62.69
N ALA A 502 29.67 26.53 -62.54
CA ALA A 502 29.89 25.06 -62.62
C ALA A 502 30.90 24.29 -61.71
N GLY A 503 30.40 23.26 -61.00
CA GLY A 503 30.71 21.85 -61.32
C GLY A 503 31.71 21.00 -60.48
N SER A 504 31.22 19.85 -59.97
CA SER A 504 31.95 18.56 -59.69
C SER A 504 33.10 18.53 -58.65
N ALA A 505 33.62 17.39 -58.15
CA ALA A 505 33.07 16.07 -57.74
C ALA A 505 34.21 15.21 -57.11
N SER A 506 33.90 14.13 -56.36
CA SER A 506 34.82 13.01 -55.95
C SER A 506 36.07 13.36 -55.10
N GLU A 507 36.82 12.46 -54.44
CA GLU A 507 36.55 11.23 -53.62
C GLU A 507 37.81 10.94 -52.74
N GLU A 508 37.72 9.95 -51.83
CA GLU A 508 38.81 9.12 -51.21
C GLU A 508 40.12 9.78 -50.69
N ALA A 509 40.42 9.74 -49.36
CA ALA A 509 41.17 8.69 -48.63
C ALA A 509 42.71 8.99 -48.52
N VAL A 510 43.59 8.39 -47.67
CA VAL A 510 43.51 7.32 -46.64
C VAL A 510 44.71 7.39 -45.63
N GLU A 511 44.63 6.66 -44.50
CA GLU A 511 45.72 6.13 -43.59
C GLU A 511 46.53 6.99 -42.57
N PHE A 512 46.74 6.37 -41.37
CA PHE A 512 47.87 6.27 -40.38
C PHE A 512 48.87 7.45 -40.10
N GLU A 513 49.61 7.55 -38.97
CA GLU A 513 49.82 6.67 -37.78
C GLU A 513 50.23 7.46 -36.50
N ASP A 514 49.93 6.90 -35.32
CA ASP A 514 50.51 6.93 -33.96
C ASP A 514 51.33 8.09 -33.28
N ASP A 515 51.08 8.18 -31.95
CA ASP A 515 51.99 8.34 -30.77
C ASP A 515 52.44 9.70 -30.13
N ASP A 516 51.78 9.99 -28.99
CA ASP A 516 52.35 10.00 -27.61
C ASP A 516 52.85 11.29 -26.87
N LYS A 517 52.77 11.21 -25.52
CA LYS A 517 53.45 11.94 -24.42
C LYS A 517 53.18 13.44 -24.14
N LYS A 518 52.19 13.64 -23.26
CA LYS A 518 52.31 14.15 -21.86
C LYS A 518 53.29 15.31 -21.51
N ASN A 519 52.73 16.33 -20.85
CA ASN A 519 53.12 16.98 -19.55
C ASN A 519 52.76 18.49 -19.59
N GLU A 520 52.51 19.25 -18.52
CA GLU A 520 51.98 19.09 -17.15
C GLU A 520 52.09 20.50 -16.49
N ALA A 521 51.10 20.91 -15.67
CA ALA A 521 51.15 21.97 -14.64
C ALA A 521 51.57 23.44 -14.96
N GLY A 522 50.85 24.43 -14.39
CA GLY A 522 51.19 25.87 -14.48
C GLY A 522 50.27 26.80 -13.68
N THR A 523 50.53 26.99 -12.39
CA THR A 523 49.61 27.56 -11.38
C THR A 523 49.40 29.09 -11.34
N SER A 524 48.13 29.49 -11.20
CA SER A 524 47.56 30.42 -10.17
C SER A 524 47.70 31.97 -10.20
N ALA A 525 46.51 32.62 -10.23
CA ALA A 525 45.95 33.55 -9.20
C ALA A 525 46.17 35.10 -9.22
N LYS A 526 45.19 35.78 -8.59
CA LYS A 526 45.05 37.22 -8.18
C LYS A 526 44.69 38.24 -9.30
N SER A 527 44.00 39.38 -9.04
CA SER A 527 42.97 39.75 -8.03
C SER A 527 42.31 41.13 -8.37
N THR A 528 41.12 41.38 -7.80
CA THR A 528 40.30 42.63 -7.63
C THR A 528 41.04 43.95 -7.26
N PRO A 529 40.42 45.17 -7.19
CA PRO A 529 38.99 45.61 -7.32
C PRO A 529 38.73 46.95 -8.12
N GLY A 530 37.52 47.57 -8.04
CA GLY A 530 37.41 49.07 -8.01
C GLY A 530 36.28 49.86 -8.75
N SER A 531 35.04 49.83 -8.24
CA SER A 531 33.93 50.84 -8.31
C SER A 531 34.00 52.19 -9.11
N SER A 532 32.89 52.58 -9.78
CA SER A 532 32.36 53.98 -9.81
C SER A 532 30.87 54.17 -10.29
N THR A 533 30.08 54.83 -9.42
CA THR A 533 28.95 55.78 -9.62
C THR A 533 27.94 55.80 -10.82
N SER A 534 26.65 55.54 -10.47
CA SER A 534 25.44 56.42 -10.58
C SER A 534 24.55 56.62 -11.85
N SER A 535 23.23 56.65 -11.55
CA SER A 535 22.08 57.35 -12.17
C SER A 535 21.44 56.90 -13.51
N SER A 536 20.45 56.01 -13.37
CA SER A 536 19.05 56.13 -13.86
C SER A 536 18.70 56.55 -15.30
N LYS A 537 18.01 55.66 -16.04
CA LYS A 537 16.64 55.88 -16.58
C LYS A 537 15.98 54.63 -17.18
N LEU A 538 14.66 54.53 -16.98
CA LEU A 538 13.60 53.90 -17.79
C LEU A 538 13.73 52.46 -18.34
N ARG A 539 12.73 51.66 -17.92
CA ARG A 539 12.17 50.42 -18.51
C ARG A 539 12.58 50.07 -19.96
N LYS A 540 13.09 48.85 -20.14
CA LYS A 540 12.69 47.96 -21.25
C LYS A 540 12.84 46.49 -20.82
N ALA A 541 11.82 45.67 -21.06
CA ALA A 541 11.90 44.24 -20.80
C ALA A 541 12.85 43.56 -21.80
N ARG A 542 13.57 42.53 -21.36
CA ARG A 542 14.35 41.62 -22.21
C ARG A 542 14.19 40.19 -21.70
N SER A 543 14.06 39.26 -22.64
CA SER A 543 14.04 37.81 -22.37
C SER A 543 15.32 37.36 -21.63
N LEU A 544 15.17 36.39 -20.73
CA LEU A 544 16.26 35.65 -20.09
C LEU A 544 16.06 34.14 -20.28
N SER A 545 16.11 33.70 -21.53
CA SER A 545 16.10 32.29 -21.92
C SER A 545 17.40 31.56 -21.54
N HIS A 546 17.62 31.29 -20.25
CA HIS A 546 18.79 30.53 -19.77
C HIS A 546 18.60 29.68 -18.50
N THR A 547 17.37 29.49 -18.02
CA THR A 547 17.07 28.69 -16.80
C THR A 547 17.12 27.17 -17.01
N VAL A 548 16.87 26.69 -18.24
CA VAL A 548 16.65 25.26 -18.56
C VAL A 548 17.85 24.37 -18.21
N ASP A 549 19.09 24.85 -18.32
CA ASP A 549 20.28 24.02 -18.09
C ASP A 549 20.63 23.81 -16.59
N ALA A 550 19.99 24.55 -15.68
CA ALA A 550 20.05 24.24 -14.25
C ALA A 550 19.17 23.03 -13.92
N GLU A 551 17.97 22.96 -14.53
CA GLU A 551 17.04 21.85 -14.37
C GLU A 551 17.54 20.59 -15.09
N SER A 552 18.15 20.74 -16.28
CA SER A 552 18.78 19.63 -17.01
C SER A 552 19.85 18.92 -16.15
N LYS A 553 20.69 19.69 -15.45
CA LYS A 553 21.71 19.20 -14.52
C LYS A 553 21.09 18.60 -13.26
N ALA A 554 20.09 19.24 -12.66
CA ALA A 554 19.38 18.67 -11.52
C ALA A 554 18.74 17.33 -11.86
N ARG A 555 18.03 17.22 -12.99
CA ARG A 555 17.45 15.95 -13.49
C ARG A 555 18.52 14.91 -13.79
N LYS A 556 19.67 15.26 -14.40
CA LYS A 556 20.79 14.31 -14.58
C LYS A 556 21.35 13.79 -13.26
N ILE A 557 21.54 14.65 -12.26
CA ILE A 557 22.03 14.28 -10.92
C ILE A 557 21.01 13.39 -10.19
N ILE A 558 19.71 13.70 -10.30
CA ILE A 558 18.63 12.91 -9.71
C ILE A 558 18.47 11.56 -10.41
N MET A 559 18.60 11.48 -11.74
CA MET A 559 18.56 10.20 -12.49
C MET A 559 19.79 9.31 -12.22
N THR A 560 20.88 9.85 -11.65
CA THR A 560 21.99 9.03 -11.12
C THR A 560 21.79 8.52 -9.69
N ILE A 561 20.67 8.85 -9.04
CA ILE A 561 20.29 8.29 -7.73
C ILE A 561 19.28 7.15 -7.96
N PRO A 562 19.62 5.88 -7.67
CA PRO A 562 18.71 4.77 -7.89
C PRO A 562 17.56 4.79 -6.88
N LEU A 563 16.38 5.22 -7.33
CA LEU A 563 15.12 5.20 -6.58
C LEU A 563 14.45 3.81 -6.59
N ASP A 564 15.22 2.76 -6.28
CA ASP A 564 14.74 1.55 -5.60
C ASP A 564 15.91 0.60 -5.25
N PRO A 565 15.85 -0.12 -4.11
CA PRO A 565 16.87 -1.10 -3.75
C PRO A 565 16.67 -2.41 -4.53
N GLN A 566 17.53 -2.65 -5.53
CA GLN A 566 17.66 -4.00 -6.08
C GLN A 566 18.03 -5.01 -4.97
N PRO A 567 17.55 -6.27 -5.02
CA PRO A 567 17.94 -7.29 -4.06
C PRO A 567 19.44 -7.59 -4.21
N ILE A 568 20.25 -7.19 -3.21
CA ILE A 568 21.71 -7.24 -3.28
C ILE A 568 22.18 -8.70 -3.42
N SER A 569 22.61 -9.06 -4.63
CA SER A 569 23.33 -10.31 -4.90
C SER A 569 24.77 -10.16 -4.39
N VAL A 570 25.02 -10.53 -3.14
CA VAL A 570 26.33 -10.42 -2.49
C VAL A 570 27.36 -11.37 -3.13
N THR A 571 28.01 -10.92 -4.20
CA THR A 571 29.23 -11.53 -4.76
C THR A 571 30.46 -10.94 -4.07
N GLY A 572 30.69 -11.33 -2.82
CA GLY A 572 31.82 -10.88 -2.00
C GLY A 572 32.34 -12.00 -1.10
N GLY A 573 33.64 -12.29 -1.17
CA GLY A 573 34.28 -13.46 -0.54
C GLY A 573 34.51 -13.35 0.97
N GLY A 574 33.47 -13.13 1.77
CA GLY A 574 33.53 -13.12 3.25
C GLY A 574 33.20 -14.49 3.85
N LYS A 575 34.05 -15.01 4.75
CA LYS A 575 33.81 -16.27 5.46
C LYS A 575 32.71 -16.10 6.53
N ARG A 576 31.46 -16.47 6.25
CA ARG A 576 30.40 -16.55 7.27
C ARG A 576 30.71 -17.65 8.29
N SER A 577 30.60 -17.31 9.58
CA SER A 577 30.63 -18.24 10.70
C SER A 577 29.39 -19.15 10.70
N SER A 578 29.53 -20.39 11.17
CA SER A 578 28.57 -21.47 10.93
C SER A 578 27.64 -21.73 12.11
N ILE A 579 26.47 -21.07 12.15
CA ILE A 579 25.41 -21.32 13.15
C ILE A 579 24.26 -22.20 12.61
N PHE A 580 23.96 -22.14 11.31
CA PHE A 580 22.86 -22.90 10.67
C PHE A 580 23.15 -24.41 10.46
N LYS A 581 23.73 -25.09 11.46
CA LYS A 581 24.03 -26.54 11.41
C LYS A 581 23.62 -27.33 12.65
N VAL A 582 22.89 -26.72 13.60
CA VAL A 582 22.52 -27.34 14.89
C VAL A 582 21.02 -27.15 15.23
N VAL A 583 20.13 -27.14 14.23
CA VAL A 583 18.66 -27.27 14.45
C VAL A 583 18.05 -28.13 13.35
N ASN A 584 18.07 -29.46 13.52
CA ASN A 584 17.14 -30.44 12.92
C ASN A 584 17.49 -31.87 13.39
N SER A 585 17.28 -32.15 14.68
CA SER A 585 17.59 -33.44 15.30
C SER A 585 16.52 -33.90 16.32
N SER A 586 15.26 -33.49 16.13
CA SER A 586 14.18 -33.76 17.08
C SER A 586 12.80 -33.63 16.41
N ASN A 587 12.39 -34.65 15.66
CA ASN A 587 11.00 -34.81 15.26
C ASN A 587 10.68 -36.30 15.09
N ASP A 588 10.64 -37.01 16.22
CA ASP A 588 10.32 -38.44 16.29
C ASP A 588 9.66 -38.77 17.64
N SER A 589 8.90 -39.86 17.69
CA SER A 589 8.11 -40.37 18.83
C SER A 589 7.04 -39.44 19.46
N SER A 590 5.79 -39.63 19.01
CA SER A 590 4.61 -39.50 19.89
C SER A 590 4.62 -40.64 20.94
N PRO A 591 4.03 -40.46 22.14
CA PRO A 591 4.16 -41.45 23.21
C PRO A 591 3.20 -42.64 23.03
N HIS A 592 3.76 -43.85 22.84
CA HIS A 592 3.02 -45.10 23.01
C HIS A 592 3.44 -45.85 24.28
N ILE A 593 2.44 -46.33 25.01
CA ILE A 593 2.57 -47.03 26.29
C ILE A 593 2.62 -48.55 26.04
N ASN A 594 3.71 -49.25 26.38
CA ASN A 594 3.69 -50.28 27.44
C ASN A 594 5.02 -51.06 27.72
N SER A 595 5.22 -51.33 29.01
CA SER A 595 5.77 -52.54 29.67
C SER A 595 7.00 -53.35 29.17
N SER A 596 7.89 -53.59 30.16
CA SER A 596 8.47 -54.89 30.59
C SER A 596 9.72 -55.54 29.94
N GLU A 597 10.83 -55.42 30.71
CA GLU A 597 11.66 -56.52 31.27
C GLU A 597 12.86 -57.19 30.52
N LYS A 598 13.88 -57.51 31.36
CA LYS A 598 15.01 -58.47 31.24
C LYS A 598 16.27 -58.08 30.42
N SER A 599 17.51 -58.47 30.79
CA SER A 599 18.17 -58.66 32.12
C SER A 599 19.68 -59.03 32.02
N SER A 600 20.57 -58.22 32.61
CA SER A 600 21.85 -58.63 33.29
C SER A 600 22.97 -59.31 32.44
N PRO A 601 24.19 -59.68 32.96
CA PRO A 601 24.79 -59.48 34.30
C PRO A 601 26.31 -59.06 34.39
N ASN A 602 26.71 -58.47 35.54
CA ASN A 602 28.07 -58.43 36.18
C ASN A 602 29.24 -57.73 35.41
N VAL A 603 30.42 -57.34 35.97
CA VAL A 603 31.32 -57.77 37.09
C VAL A 603 32.21 -56.54 37.50
N SER A 604 32.82 -56.29 38.69
CA SER A 604 32.57 -56.51 40.14
C SER A 604 33.66 -55.78 41.00
N ARG A 605 33.53 -55.71 42.36
CA ARG A 605 34.54 -55.28 43.41
C ARG A 605 34.82 -53.75 43.58
N LYS A 606 35.15 -53.17 44.76
CA LYS A 606 35.33 -53.66 46.16
C LYS A 606 35.30 -52.50 47.20
N VAL A 607 34.74 -52.73 48.41
CA VAL A 607 34.98 -52.03 49.74
C VAL A 607 34.65 -50.50 49.82
N GLY A 608 34.02 -49.96 50.87
CA GLY A 608 33.60 -50.54 52.16
C GLY A 608 32.64 -49.65 53.00
N SER A 609 32.30 -50.14 54.19
CA SER A 609 31.27 -49.68 55.15
C SER A 609 31.86 -48.69 56.21
N PRO A 610 31.14 -48.15 57.25
CA PRO A 610 29.82 -48.60 57.77
C PRO A 610 28.84 -47.58 58.43
N ASN A 611 27.59 -48.06 58.66
CA ASN A 611 26.74 -47.83 59.86
C ASN A 611 26.17 -46.41 60.18
N ASN A 612 24.97 -46.26 60.79
CA ASN A 612 23.93 -47.23 61.17
C ASN A 612 22.54 -46.59 61.44
N ASN A 613 21.51 -47.45 61.59
CA ASN A 613 20.22 -47.23 62.29
C ASN A 613 19.23 -46.18 61.72
N ARG A 614 17.88 -46.35 61.84
CA ARG A 614 17.00 -47.49 62.20
C ARG A 614 15.55 -47.19 61.76
N ILE A 615 14.76 -48.26 61.56
CA ILE A 615 13.31 -48.47 61.86
C ILE A 615 12.40 -47.21 61.95
N GLY A 616 11.22 -47.13 61.31
CA GLY A 616 10.55 -48.06 60.38
C GLY A 616 9.01 -48.03 60.47
N SER A 617 8.34 -48.46 59.39
CA SER A 617 6.94 -48.96 59.29
C SER A 617 5.73 -48.09 59.73
N THR A 618 4.70 -48.05 58.86
CA THR A 618 3.24 -47.92 59.13
C THR A 618 2.70 -46.61 59.77
N SER A 619 1.47 -46.13 59.50
CA SER A 619 0.42 -46.46 58.51
C SER A 619 -0.80 -45.51 58.60
N ILE A 620 -1.66 -45.51 57.55
CA ILE A 620 -3.15 -45.37 57.62
C ILE A 620 -3.83 -43.97 57.81
N LEU A 621 -4.69 -43.67 56.83
CA LEU A 621 -5.99 -42.93 56.80
C LEU A 621 -6.26 -41.57 57.51
N ASN A 622 -6.73 -40.64 56.67
CA ASN A 622 -7.94 -39.78 56.76
C ASN A 622 -8.33 -38.95 58.01
N HIS A 623 -8.66 -37.69 57.69
CA HIS A 623 -9.75 -36.84 58.22
C HIS A 623 -9.66 -36.19 59.63
N ASN A 624 -9.72 -34.85 59.56
CA ASN A 624 -10.61 -33.95 60.31
C ASN A 624 -10.30 -33.51 61.77
N GLN A 625 -10.52 -32.19 61.95
CA GLN A 625 -11.06 -31.48 63.13
C GLN A 625 -10.21 -31.24 64.40
N SER A 626 -10.06 -29.92 64.67
CA SER A 626 -10.45 -29.22 65.93
C SER A 626 -9.40 -28.90 67.02
N LEU A 627 -9.83 -27.98 67.91
CA LEU A 627 -9.28 -27.56 69.22
C LEU A 627 -8.04 -26.61 69.14
N SER A 628 -8.08 -25.35 69.62
CA SER A 628 -8.29 -24.75 70.98
C SER A 628 -7.00 -24.69 71.81
N LYS A 629 -6.74 -23.73 72.73
CA LYS A 629 -7.65 -23.11 73.74
C LYS A 629 -7.13 -21.75 74.28
N VAL A 630 -7.91 -21.10 75.15
CA VAL A 630 -7.65 -19.80 75.85
C VAL A 630 -7.21 -20.01 77.31
N PRO A 631 -6.85 -18.95 78.08
CA PRO A 631 -7.79 -18.35 79.08
C PRO A 631 -7.65 -16.78 79.18
N GLU A 632 -8.44 -15.95 79.87
CA GLU A 632 -9.58 -16.12 80.81
C GLU A 632 -10.49 -14.85 80.99
N SER A 633 -11.22 -14.77 82.11
CA SER A 633 -11.88 -13.67 82.88
C SER A 633 -11.85 -12.17 82.44
N SER A 634 -12.85 -11.31 82.72
CA SER A 634 -14.21 -11.41 83.33
C SER A 634 -14.99 -10.07 83.16
N THR A 635 -16.13 -9.96 82.44
CA THR A 635 -17.57 -10.03 82.86
C THR A 635 -18.06 -9.05 83.96
N PRO A 636 -19.33 -8.55 83.98
CA PRO A 636 -20.54 -8.84 83.15
C PRO A 636 -21.17 -7.53 82.53
N THR A 637 -22.49 -7.22 82.27
CA THR A 637 -23.84 -7.81 82.51
C THR A 637 -24.97 -7.14 81.65
N LEU A 638 -25.93 -7.92 81.10
CA LEU A 638 -27.37 -7.59 80.81
C LEU A 638 -27.71 -6.41 79.79
N PRO A 639 -29.00 -6.12 79.41
CA PRO A 639 -29.65 -6.79 78.26
C PRO A 639 -30.62 -5.92 77.34
N ARG A 640 -31.37 -6.63 76.45
CA ARG A 640 -32.73 -6.33 75.88
C ARG A 640 -32.91 -5.62 74.51
N GLN A 641 -34.13 -5.78 73.98
CA GLN A 641 -34.68 -5.28 72.70
C GLN A 641 -35.73 -4.15 72.91
N ASN A 642 -36.18 -3.57 71.78
CA ASN A 642 -37.46 -2.88 71.51
C ASN A 642 -37.63 -1.35 71.76
N HIS A 643 -38.12 -0.72 70.69
CA HIS A 643 -39.12 0.38 70.61
C HIS A 643 -38.89 1.79 71.21
N HIS A 644 -38.83 2.74 70.26
CA HIS A 644 -39.70 3.94 70.14
C HIS A 644 -39.56 5.18 71.07
N GLN A 645 -39.46 6.32 70.36
CA GLN A 645 -40.07 7.64 70.61
C GLN A 645 -39.47 8.62 71.65
N GLN A 646 -39.80 9.90 71.39
CA GLN A 646 -39.62 11.12 72.20
C GLN A 646 -38.20 11.74 72.28
N PHE A 647 -38.01 13.05 72.07
CA PHE A 647 -38.85 14.04 71.34
C PHE A 647 -38.06 15.32 70.98
N GLN A 648 -38.68 16.18 70.17
CA GLN A 648 -38.47 17.62 69.90
C GLN A 648 -37.34 18.39 70.63
N GLY A 649 -36.54 19.17 69.88
CA GLY A 649 -35.62 20.20 70.42
C GLY A 649 -34.93 21.08 69.36
N TYR A 650 -35.44 22.30 69.14
CA TYR A 650 -34.83 23.39 68.34
C TYR A 650 -33.60 24.02 69.06
N PRO A 651 -32.67 24.77 68.41
CA PRO A 651 -32.82 25.80 67.36
C PRO A 651 -32.41 25.34 65.95
N GLN A 652 -32.72 25.99 64.82
CA GLN A 652 -33.27 27.33 64.53
C GLN A 652 -32.41 28.57 64.83
N GLN A 653 -31.37 28.78 64.01
CA GLN A 653 -30.95 30.09 63.46
C GLN A 653 -29.93 29.83 62.34
N GLN A 654 -29.99 30.43 61.15
CA GLN A 654 -31.13 30.99 60.43
C GLN A 654 -30.78 31.05 58.93
N GLN A 655 -31.68 30.65 58.03
CA GLN A 655 -31.63 31.10 56.63
C GLN A 655 -32.62 32.25 56.48
N GLN A 656 -32.20 33.37 55.89
CA GLN A 656 -33.13 34.26 55.21
C GLN A 656 -32.43 35.04 54.08
N GLN A 657 -33.23 35.42 53.10
CA GLN A 657 -32.80 36.00 51.83
C GLN A 657 -32.80 37.53 51.91
N GLN A 658 -32.00 38.18 51.07
CA GLN A 658 -32.42 39.42 50.44
C GLN A 658 -31.74 39.62 49.09
N GLN A 659 -32.49 40.17 48.14
CA GLN A 659 -32.01 40.55 46.81
C GLN A 659 -31.18 41.83 46.94
N TYR A 660 -30.16 42.02 46.09
CA TYR A 660 -29.87 43.35 45.50
C TYR A 660 -29.08 43.20 44.20
N GLN A 661 -29.23 44.19 43.31
CA GLN A 661 -28.56 44.26 42.00
C GLN A 661 -27.11 44.72 42.14
N PRO A 662 -26.22 44.38 41.17
CA PRO A 662 -24.89 44.99 41.12
C PRO A 662 -24.98 46.45 40.65
N GLN A 663 -24.60 47.39 41.51
CA GLN A 663 -24.25 48.76 41.11
C GLN A 663 -22.81 49.11 41.50
N GLN A 664 -22.23 49.91 40.60
CA GLN A 664 -20.85 50.40 40.52
C GLN A 664 -20.23 50.88 41.83
N GLN A 665 -18.98 50.49 42.09
CA GLN A 665 -17.77 51.37 42.06
C GLN A 665 -16.53 50.50 42.35
N GLN A 666 -15.52 50.48 41.46
CA GLN A 666 -14.37 51.39 41.51
C GLN A 666 -13.71 51.52 42.89
N TYR A 667 -12.52 50.95 43.02
CA TYR A 667 -11.37 51.74 43.49
C TYR A 667 -10.17 51.49 42.59
N VAL A 668 -9.52 52.58 42.19
CA VAL A 668 -8.28 52.59 41.41
C VAL A 668 -7.11 52.75 42.37
N GLN A 669 -5.97 52.17 42.03
CA GLN A 669 -4.70 52.80 42.42
C GLN A 669 -3.69 52.65 41.28
N ASP A 670 -3.26 53.79 40.76
CA ASP A 670 -2.45 53.89 39.55
C ASP A 670 -0.99 53.49 39.79
N TYR A 671 -0.39 52.87 38.78
CA TYR A 671 1.04 53.00 38.51
C TYR A 671 1.26 53.15 37.00
N GLN A 672 1.25 54.40 36.53
CA GLN A 672 2.11 54.75 35.40
C GLN A 672 3.56 54.77 35.90
N PRO A 673 4.51 54.49 35.00
CA PRO A 673 5.34 55.61 34.59
C PRO A 673 5.54 55.71 33.07
N GLN A 674 5.21 56.90 32.56
CA GLN A 674 6.00 57.69 31.61
C GLN A 674 6.49 57.01 30.32
N GLN A 675 5.93 57.48 29.21
CA GLN A 675 6.63 57.46 27.92
C GLN A 675 7.92 58.30 28.02
N GLN A 676 9.04 57.77 27.53
CA GLN A 676 10.06 58.56 26.89
C GLN A 676 10.28 58.02 25.48
N PHE A 677 9.96 58.83 24.47
CA PHE A 677 10.37 58.56 23.10
C PHE A 677 11.89 58.78 23.00
N ALA A 678 12.57 57.83 22.36
CA ALA A 678 13.90 58.00 21.81
C ALA A 678 13.94 57.26 20.47
N ASP A 679 14.08 57.99 19.37
CA ASP A 679 14.11 57.41 18.03
C ASP A 679 15.34 56.52 17.85
N MET A 680 15.13 55.21 17.80
CA MET A 680 16.13 54.27 17.30
C MET A 680 15.69 53.71 15.94
N VAL A 681 16.08 54.45 14.90
CA VAL A 681 16.10 53.97 13.52
C VAL A 681 17.03 52.75 13.45
N PHE A 682 16.45 51.56 13.49
CA PHE A 682 17.22 50.33 13.25
C PHE A 682 17.34 50.09 11.76
N ASN A 683 18.56 50.31 11.25
CA ASN A 683 18.90 50.21 9.83
C ASN A 683 18.43 48.88 9.22
N GLU A 684 17.91 49.00 8.00
CA GLU A 684 17.42 47.89 7.19
C GLU A 684 18.54 46.88 6.88
N SER A 685 18.18 45.61 6.75
CA SER A 685 19.07 44.59 6.16
C SER A 685 18.43 44.05 4.87
N PRO A 686 19.20 43.73 3.81
CA PRO A 686 18.67 43.75 2.44
C PRO A 686 17.74 42.59 2.04
N ILE A 687 17.28 41.79 3.00
CA ILE A 687 16.47 40.59 2.78
C ILE A 687 14.96 40.88 2.89
N GLN A 688 14.57 42.00 3.51
CA GLN A 688 13.16 42.26 3.86
C GLN A 688 12.35 42.95 2.73
N LEU A 689 13.03 43.53 1.73
CA LEU A 689 12.41 44.24 0.59
C LEU A 689 11.84 43.34 -0.53
N GLY A 690 11.98 42.01 -0.41
CA GLY A 690 11.51 41.04 -1.40
C GLY A 690 10.20 40.31 -1.03
N LEU A 691 9.47 40.75 0.01
CA LEU A 691 8.43 39.95 0.67
C LEU A 691 7.00 40.48 0.61
N GLU A 692 6.75 41.63 -0.02
CA GLU A 692 5.38 42.20 -0.15
C GLU A 692 4.91 42.38 -1.61
N ASN A 693 5.80 42.29 -2.61
CA ASN A 693 5.48 42.39 -4.04
C ASN A 693 5.94 41.14 -4.82
N LEU A 694 5.29 40.00 -4.56
CA LEU A 694 5.35 38.82 -5.42
C LEU A 694 3.96 38.63 -6.05
N GLU A 695 3.85 39.03 -7.32
CA GLU A 695 2.63 38.94 -8.11
C GLU A 695 2.29 37.47 -8.39
N MET A 696 0.99 37.14 -8.42
CA MET A 696 0.46 35.78 -8.36
C MET A 696 0.89 34.88 -9.53
N ASP A 697 1.36 35.48 -10.62
CA ASP A 697 1.71 34.84 -11.88
C ASP A 697 3.19 34.41 -11.96
N THR A 698 3.97 34.65 -10.90
CA THR A 698 5.43 34.42 -10.88
C THR A 698 5.88 33.17 -10.11
N PHE A 699 4.95 32.29 -9.71
CA PHE A 699 5.27 31.05 -8.98
C PHE A 699 4.50 29.84 -9.51
N ASP A 700 5.13 28.67 -9.48
CA ASP A 700 4.63 27.46 -10.14
C ASP A 700 3.53 26.77 -9.32
N HIS A 701 2.28 27.19 -9.54
CA HIS A 701 1.08 26.59 -8.95
C HIS A 701 0.94 25.10 -9.26
N ASP A 702 1.44 24.63 -10.40
CA ASP A 702 1.40 23.23 -10.79
C ASP A 702 2.38 22.37 -9.97
N MET A 703 3.45 22.94 -9.39
CA MET A 703 4.26 22.26 -8.37
C MET A 703 3.54 22.20 -7.03
N LEU A 704 2.94 23.31 -6.56
CA LEU A 704 2.17 23.33 -5.30
C LEU A 704 0.98 22.36 -5.33
N TRP A 705 0.28 22.28 -6.47
CA TRP A 705 -0.85 21.37 -6.63
C TRP A 705 -0.39 19.91 -6.52
N LYS A 706 0.62 19.49 -7.30
CA LYS A 706 1.21 18.13 -7.19
C LYS A 706 1.70 17.81 -5.78
N ASP A 707 2.29 18.80 -5.12
CA ASP A 707 2.80 18.69 -3.76
C ASP A 707 1.71 18.34 -2.74
N VAL A 708 0.54 18.99 -2.85
CA VAL A 708 -0.62 18.74 -1.96
C VAL A 708 -1.42 17.51 -2.42
N ASP A 709 -1.57 17.33 -3.74
CA ASP A 709 -2.32 16.24 -4.34
C ASP A 709 -1.71 14.86 -4.05
N SER A 710 -0.37 14.72 -4.13
CA SER A 710 0.33 13.51 -3.65
C SER A 710 0.01 13.25 -2.18
N VAL A 711 0.11 14.24 -1.30
CA VAL A 711 -0.18 14.05 0.12
C VAL A 711 -1.63 13.60 0.34
N MET A 712 -2.60 14.21 -0.34
CA MET A 712 -4.02 13.86 -0.15
C MET A 712 -4.35 12.47 -0.74
N ASN A 713 -3.88 12.15 -1.95
CA ASN A 713 -4.08 10.84 -2.57
C ASN A 713 -3.44 9.72 -1.77
N ASP A 714 -2.18 9.88 -1.33
CA ASP A 714 -1.46 8.86 -0.58
C ASP A 714 -2.07 8.59 0.81
N PHE A 715 -2.79 9.57 1.38
CA PHE A 715 -3.58 9.39 2.61
C PHE A 715 -5.03 8.92 2.34
N GLY A 716 -5.37 8.53 1.11
CA GLY A 716 -6.67 7.92 0.78
C GLY A 716 -7.80 8.92 0.54
N PHE A 717 -7.48 10.18 0.22
CA PHE A 717 -8.45 11.18 -0.24
C PHE A 717 -8.27 11.36 -1.76
N PRO A 718 -9.00 10.64 -2.63
CA PRO A 718 -8.90 10.79 -4.08
C PRO A 718 -9.31 12.21 -4.53
N THR A 719 -8.97 12.59 -5.76
CA THR A 719 -9.62 13.73 -6.42
C THR A 719 -11.03 13.34 -6.79
N SER A 720 -12.02 14.18 -6.44
CA SER A 720 -13.16 14.39 -7.34
C SER A 720 -12.63 15.12 -8.58
N SER A 721 -12.16 14.34 -9.54
CA SER A 721 -12.02 14.81 -10.92
C SER A 721 -13.42 15.00 -11.46
N THR A 722 -13.65 16.14 -12.11
CA THR A 722 -14.88 16.51 -12.82
C THR A 722 -15.58 15.31 -13.47
N GLU A 723 -16.75 14.96 -12.92
CA GLU A 723 -17.95 14.61 -13.69
C GLU A 723 -18.11 15.62 -14.86
N ASP A 724 -18.54 15.35 -16.10
CA ASP A 724 -19.29 14.26 -16.73
C ASP A 724 -20.21 13.48 -15.77
N PRO A 725 -21.48 13.91 -15.59
CA PRO A 725 -22.35 13.40 -14.53
C PRO A 725 -22.88 12.00 -14.84
N GLU A 726 -22.48 11.04 -14.02
CA GLU A 726 -23.24 9.88 -13.53
C GLU A 726 -22.32 9.07 -12.59
N GLU A 727 -22.89 8.38 -11.59
CA GLU A 727 -22.18 7.71 -10.47
C GLU A 727 -21.36 8.72 -9.61
N ASP A 728 -21.83 9.18 -8.43
CA ASP A 728 -22.11 8.29 -7.30
C ASP A 728 -22.91 9.01 -6.18
N PHE A 729 -24.10 8.51 -5.80
CA PHE A 729 -24.62 8.65 -4.42
C PHE A 729 -25.64 7.57 -4.02
N GLN A 730 -25.14 6.58 -3.27
CA GLN A 730 -25.80 5.85 -2.18
C GLN A 730 -27.18 5.19 -2.39
N TYR A 731 -27.20 3.87 -2.18
CA TYR A 731 -28.26 3.26 -1.37
C TYR A 731 -27.69 2.27 -0.36
N GLU A 732 -27.64 2.69 0.90
CA GLU A 732 -27.75 1.78 2.06
C GLU A 732 -28.67 2.44 3.10
N HIS A 733 -29.98 2.30 2.88
CA HIS A 733 -30.96 2.35 3.96
C HIS A 733 -32.12 1.40 3.63
N GLU A 734 -32.16 0.33 4.40
CA GLU A 734 -33.32 -0.47 4.81
C GLU A 734 -34.67 -0.14 4.13
N ILE A 735 -35.10 -1.02 3.22
CA ILE A 735 -36.53 -1.31 3.05
C ILE A 735 -36.79 -2.67 3.70
N GLU A 736 -37.41 -2.65 4.88
CA GLU A 736 -38.09 -3.82 5.41
C GLU A 736 -39.16 -4.26 4.40
N SER A 737 -39.10 -5.51 3.95
CA SER A 737 -40.17 -6.12 3.15
C SER A 737 -40.41 -7.54 3.65
N ASP A 738 -41.08 -7.63 4.80
CA ASP A 738 -41.68 -8.87 5.25
C ASP A 738 -42.62 -9.42 4.17
N ALA A 739 -42.35 -10.65 3.75
CA ALA A 739 -43.17 -11.41 2.81
C ALA A 739 -43.72 -12.68 3.49
N GLU A 740 -44.28 -12.53 4.70
CA GLU A 740 -45.08 -13.62 5.29
C GLU A 740 -46.36 -13.84 4.49
N HIS A 741 -46.43 -14.98 3.79
CA HIS A 741 -47.71 -15.58 3.43
C HIS A 741 -48.39 -16.12 4.70
N GLN A 742 -49.44 -15.46 5.16
CA GLN A 742 -50.45 -16.08 6.02
C GLN A 742 -51.84 -15.96 5.40
N GLU A 743 -52.46 -17.11 5.12
CA GLU A 743 -53.90 -17.24 4.88
C GLU A 743 -54.63 -17.20 6.24
N GLY A 744 -55.72 -16.44 6.40
CA GLY A 744 -56.51 -16.55 7.64
C GLY A 744 -57.46 -15.41 8.02
N GLU A 745 -58.69 -15.45 7.52
CA GLU A 745 -59.93 -15.06 8.23
C GLU A 745 -60.05 -13.74 9.03
N SER A 746 -60.58 -12.72 8.34
CA SER A 746 -61.95 -12.19 8.59
C SER A 746 -62.20 -10.79 9.22
N ASN A 747 -63.27 -10.16 8.69
CA ASN A 747 -64.16 -9.13 9.25
C ASN A 747 -63.74 -7.64 9.39
N GLN A 748 -64.27 -6.84 8.45
CA GLN A 748 -65.14 -5.64 8.63
C GLN A 748 -64.75 -4.61 9.74
N VAL A 749 -64.67 -3.30 9.49
CA VAL A 749 -65.73 -2.37 9.02
C VAL A 749 -65.12 -1.10 8.37
N GLU A 750 -65.90 -0.40 7.54
CA GLU A 750 -65.54 0.83 6.78
C GLU A 750 -65.50 2.14 7.61
N ALA A 751 -64.65 3.11 7.23
CA ALA A 751 -64.87 4.57 7.32
C ALA A 751 -63.78 5.37 6.54
N GLY A 752 -64.07 6.63 6.14
CA GLY A 752 -63.16 7.53 5.38
C GLY A 752 -62.06 8.22 6.21
N GLU A 753 -61.35 9.26 5.74
CA GLU A 753 -61.56 10.16 4.59
C GLU A 753 -60.24 10.75 4.00
N GLU A 754 -60.34 11.34 2.80
CA GLU A 754 -59.47 12.37 2.17
C GLU A 754 -57.93 12.35 2.35
N THR A 755 -57.22 11.96 1.29
CA THR A 755 -55.80 12.29 1.07
C THR A 755 -55.58 13.77 0.72
N LYS A 756 -54.87 14.53 1.55
CA LYS A 756 -54.49 15.93 1.26
C LYS A 756 -53.16 16.04 0.51
N SER A 757 -53.19 16.73 -0.63
CA SER A 757 -51.99 17.15 -1.35
C SER A 757 -51.12 18.10 -0.51
N LYS A 758 -49.79 17.97 -0.61
CA LYS A 758 -48.83 19.02 -0.27
C LYS A 758 -48.00 19.38 -1.50
N LYS A 759 -47.64 20.66 -1.60
CA LYS A 759 -47.02 21.25 -2.79
C LYS A 759 -45.50 21.16 -2.72
N SER A 760 -44.87 20.88 -3.85
CA SER A 760 -43.48 21.27 -4.10
C SER A 760 -43.36 22.78 -4.29
N VAL A 761 -42.16 23.31 -4.08
CA VAL A 761 -41.73 24.65 -4.51
C VAL A 761 -40.33 24.47 -5.07
N ALA A 762 -40.12 24.80 -6.35
CA ALA A 762 -38.93 24.42 -7.11
C ALA A 762 -37.97 25.59 -7.36
N PHE A 763 -36.71 25.27 -7.70
CA PHE A 763 -35.81 26.13 -8.48
C PHE A 763 -34.76 25.31 -9.29
N ALA A 764 -35.22 24.80 -10.43
CA ALA A 764 -34.53 24.44 -11.70
C ALA A 764 -33.08 23.90 -11.78
N GLY A 765 -32.94 22.76 -12.48
CA GLY A 765 -31.75 22.32 -13.26
C GLY A 765 -30.79 21.38 -12.52
N LEU A 766 -30.37 20.22 -13.04
CA LEU A 766 -30.63 19.55 -14.34
C LEU A 766 -31.02 18.06 -14.13
N ASP A 767 -31.30 17.33 -15.20
CA ASP A 767 -32.28 16.23 -15.22
C ASP A 767 -31.66 14.82 -15.37
N GLU A 768 -31.01 14.29 -14.32
CA GLU A 768 -30.41 12.94 -14.29
C GLU A 768 -31.42 11.80 -14.54
N GLU A 769 -32.71 12.00 -14.23
CA GLU A 769 -33.76 10.97 -14.45
C GLU A 769 -34.05 10.71 -15.95
N GLU A 770 -33.74 11.64 -16.87
CA GLU A 770 -34.02 11.46 -18.30
C GLU A 770 -32.97 10.59 -19.02
N ASP A 771 -31.68 10.72 -18.67
CA ASP A 771 -30.59 9.96 -19.32
C ASP A 771 -30.59 8.48 -18.90
N GLU A 772 -30.86 8.16 -17.63
CA GLU A 772 -31.07 6.78 -17.17
C GLU A 772 -32.25 6.10 -17.89
N GLU A 773 -33.34 6.84 -18.17
CA GLU A 773 -34.48 6.30 -18.90
C GLU A 773 -34.18 6.18 -20.41
N ALA A 774 -33.41 7.11 -20.99
CA ALA A 774 -32.93 7.02 -22.36
C ALA A 774 -32.03 5.78 -22.56
N ALA A 775 -31.09 5.52 -21.66
CA ALA A 775 -30.19 4.36 -21.71
C ALA A 775 -30.95 3.03 -21.64
N LYS A 776 -31.98 2.94 -20.80
CA LYS A 776 -32.88 1.76 -20.71
C LYS A 776 -33.68 1.57 -22.00
N ARG A 777 -34.29 2.65 -22.53
CA ARG A 777 -35.01 2.64 -23.81
C ARG A 777 -34.10 2.22 -24.97
N GLU A 778 -32.84 2.67 -25.01
CA GLU A 778 -31.87 2.21 -26.02
C GLU A 778 -31.59 0.71 -25.92
N PHE A 779 -31.37 0.17 -24.71
CA PHE A 779 -31.09 -1.26 -24.51
C PHE A 779 -32.27 -2.15 -24.95
N GLU A 780 -33.51 -1.69 -24.70
CA GLU A 780 -34.72 -2.34 -25.19
C GLU A 780 -34.87 -2.22 -26.72
N GLU A 781 -34.63 -1.03 -27.31
CA GLU A 781 -34.52 -0.85 -28.77
C GLU A 781 -33.44 -1.75 -29.41
N GLY A 782 -32.36 -2.04 -28.70
CA GLY A 782 -31.26 -2.91 -29.09
C GLY A 782 -31.61 -4.40 -29.09
N GLY A 783 -32.79 -4.77 -28.57
CA GLY A 783 -33.30 -6.14 -28.48
C GLY A 783 -32.87 -6.91 -27.22
N GLY A 784 -32.26 -6.24 -26.24
CA GLY A 784 -31.86 -6.83 -24.96
C GLY A 784 -30.97 -8.07 -25.05
N LEU A 785 -31.12 -8.99 -24.09
CA LEU A 785 -30.45 -10.30 -24.04
C LEU A 785 -31.48 -11.44 -23.89
N PRO A 786 -31.93 -12.08 -24.98
CA PRO A 786 -32.97 -13.10 -24.94
C PRO A 786 -32.56 -14.27 -24.05
N GLU A 787 -33.56 -14.94 -23.46
CA GLU A 787 -33.33 -16.15 -22.69
C GLU A 787 -32.83 -17.31 -23.57
N GLN A 788 -32.05 -18.21 -22.96
CA GLN A 788 -31.77 -19.50 -23.57
C GLN A 788 -33.02 -20.40 -23.55
N PRO A 789 -33.27 -21.19 -24.60
CA PRO A 789 -34.32 -22.19 -24.59
C PRO A 789 -34.01 -23.29 -23.57
N ASP A 790 -35.03 -23.80 -22.87
CA ASP A 790 -34.85 -24.81 -21.81
C ASP A 790 -34.46 -26.20 -22.34
N ASN A 791 -34.81 -26.50 -23.60
CA ASN A 791 -34.48 -27.78 -24.25
C ASN A 791 -33.99 -27.57 -25.70
N PRO A 792 -32.73 -27.11 -25.89
CA PRO A 792 -32.13 -26.91 -27.21
C PRO A 792 -31.80 -28.23 -27.94
N ASP A 793 -31.91 -28.22 -29.27
CA ASP A 793 -31.38 -29.28 -30.12
C ASP A 793 -29.91 -29.01 -30.49
N PHE A 794 -29.00 -29.61 -29.72
CA PHE A 794 -27.56 -29.49 -29.92
C PHE A 794 -27.05 -30.08 -31.25
N SER A 795 -27.86 -30.85 -31.99
CA SER A 795 -27.47 -31.38 -33.31
C SER A 795 -27.55 -30.34 -34.43
N GLN A 796 -28.35 -29.28 -34.24
CA GLN A 796 -28.52 -28.19 -35.21
C GLN A 796 -27.74 -26.92 -34.82
N MET A 797 -27.32 -26.79 -33.57
CA MET A 797 -26.60 -25.62 -33.07
C MET A 797 -25.13 -25.59 -33.53
N THR A 798 -24.62 -24.37 -33.73
CA THR A 798 -23.19 -24.11 -33.96
C THR A 798 -22.69 -23.10 -32.91
N PRO A 799 -21.38 -22.95 -32.67
CA PRO A 799 -20.88 -21.93 -31.76
C PRO A 799 -21.34 -20.49 -32.12
N LEU A 800 -21.68 -20.23 -33.38
CA LEU A 800 -22.13 -18.92 -33.86
C LEU A 800 -23.67 -18.73 -33.81
N SER A 801 -24.42 -19.70 -33.28
CA SER A 801 -25.87 -19.55 -33.05
C SER A 801 -26.16 -18.44 -32.03
N ALA A 802 -27.23 -17.67 -32.26
CA ALA A 802 -27.60 -16.49 -31.45
C ALA A 802 -27.69 -16.82 -29.95
N ASP A 803 -28.39 -17.90 -29.60
CA ASP A 803 -28.66 -18.39 -28.24
C ASP A 803 -27.37 -18.72 -27.43
N ILE A 804 -26.25 -18.88 -28.13
CA ILE A 804 -24.92 -19.10 -27.57
C ILE A 804 -24.18 -17.76 -27.54
N ILE A 805 -23.92 -17.17 -28.71
CA ILE A 805 -23.00 -16.04 -28.89
C ILE A 805 -23.45 -14.77 -28.14
N ASN A 806 -24.75 -14.59 -27.94
CA ASN A 806 -25.31 -13.42 -27.23
C ASN A 806 -24.96 -13.40 -25.73
N ARG A 807 -24.71 -14.56 -25.10
CA ARG A 807 -24.49 -14.68 -23.64
C ARG A 807 -23.12 -15.26 -23.25
N GLN A 808 -22.55 -16.17 -24.04
CA GLN A 808 -21.26 -16.81 -23.71
C GLN A 808 -20.21 -16.66 -24.82
N ALA A 809 -18.95 -16.52 -24.42
CA ALA A 809 -17.81 -16.51 -25.33
C ALA A 809 -17.56 -17.91 -25.91
N THR A 810 -17.10 -17.97 -27.17
CA THR A 810 -17.02 -19.22 -27.95
C THR A 810 -15.60 -19.63 -28.34
N ILE A 811 -14.63 -18.76 -28.05
CA ILE A 811 -13.21 -18.94 -28.41
C ILE A 811 -12.32 -18.24 -27.38
N ASN A 812 -11.21 -18.89 -27.02
CA ASN A 812 -10.22 -18.38 -26.07
C ASN A 812 -9.01 -17.79 -26.78
N ILE A 813 -8.72 -16.52 -26.55
CA ILE A 813 -7.60 -15.79 -27.14
C ILE A 813 -6.63 -15.38 -26.02
N GLY A 814 -5.41 -15.91 -26.04
CA GLY A 814 -4.41 -15.59 -25.00
C GLY A 814 -3.57 -14.36 -25.30
N THR A 815 -3.35 -13.48 -24.33
CA THR A 815 -2.30 -12.43 -24.43
C THR A 815 -0.99 -12.94 -23.86
N ILE A 816 0.08 -12.96 -24.68
CA ILE A 816 1.42 -13.39 -24.29
C ILE A 816 2.50 -12.37 -24.71
N GLY A 817 3.64 -12.38 -24.02
CA GLY A 817 4.72 -11.40 -24.22
C GLY A 817 5.46 -11.07 -22.92
N HIS A 818 6.58 -10.34 -23.02
CA HIS A 818 7.46 -9.98 -21.89
C HIS A 818 6.73 -9.18 -20.77
N VAL A 819 7.41 -9.00 -19.63
CA VAL A 819 6.98 -8.08 -18.56
C VAL A 819 6.83 -6.66 -19.14
N ALA A 820 5.95 -5.83 -18.57
CA ALA A 820 5.72 -4.43 -18.96
C ALA A 820 5.32 -4.16 -20.44
N HIS A 821 5.15 -5.18 -21.29
CA HIS A 821 4.64 -5.04 -22.67
C HIS A 821 3.15 -4.62 -22.78
N GLY A 822 2.42 -4.49 -21.66
CA GLY A 822 1.04 -3.96 -21.64
C GLY A 822 -0.06 -4.97 -21.98
N LYS A 823 0.11 -6.27 -21.68
CA LYS A 823 -0.89 -7.34 -21.94
C LYS A 823 -2.26 -7.03 -21.35
N SER A 824 -2.34 -6.85 -20.04
CA SER A 824 -3.55 -6.48 -19.31
C SER A 824 -4.16 -5.16 -19.81
N THR A 825 -3.33 -4.22 -20.27
CA THR A 825 -3.77 -2.95 -20.88
C THR A 825 -4.45 -3.17 -22.23
N VAL A 826 -3.91 -4.04 -23.10
CA VAL A 826 -4.55 -4.42 -24.37
C VAL A 826 -5.86 -5.16 -24.13
N VAL A 827 -5.90 -6.10 -23.18
CA VAL A 827 -7.16 -6.78 -22.83
C VAL A 827 -8.21 -5.75 -22.39
N ARG A 828 -7.86 -4.85 -21.45
CA ARG A 828 -8.75 -3.77 -20.98
C ARG A 828 -9.17 -2.82 -22.10
N ALA A 829 -8.32 -2.57 -23.09
CA ALA A 829 -8.65 -1.72 -24.24
C ALA A 829 -9.66 -2.37 -25.20
N ILE A 830 -9.63 -3.71 -25.36
CA ILE A 830 -10.57 -4.45 -26.21
C ILE A 830 -11.90 -4.74 -25.47
N SER A 831 -11.85 -5.23 -24.23
CA SER A 831 -13.03 -5.69 -23.47
C SER A 831 -13.71 -4.61 -22.63
N GLY A 832 -12.98 -3.57 -22.22
CA GLY A 832 -13.41 -2.65 -21.16
C GLY A 832 -13.34 -3.23 -19.74
N VAL A 833 -12.77 -4.43 -19.55
CA VAL A 833 -12.71 -5.15 -18.26
C VAL A 833 -11.26 -5.23 -17.77
N GLN A 834 -11.02 -4.93 -16.49
CA GLN A 834 -9.69 -5.05 -15.88
C GLN A 834 -9.42 -6.49 -15.40
N THR A 835 -8.33 -7.08 -15.90
CA THR A 835 -7.89 -8.44 -15.57
C THR A 835 -7.18 -8.54 -14.22
N VAL A 836 -6.45 -7.47 -13.83
CA VAL A 836 -5.74 -7.36 -12.55
C VAL A 836 -6.73 -7.01 -11.44
N ARG A 837 -7.05 -8.00 -10.59
CA ARG A 837 -8.07 -7.91 -9.52
C ARG A 837 -7.56 -8.20 -8.11
N PHE A 838 -6.33 -8.71 -7.93
CA PHE A 838 -5.79 -9.02 -6.60
C PHE A 838 -4.87 -7.92 -6.08
N LYS A 839 -4.94 -7.65 -4.77
CA LYS A 839 -4.10 -6.64 -4.10
C LYS A 839 -2.60 -6.86 -4.34
N ASP A 840 -2.12 -8.10 -4.18
CA ASP A 840 -0.72 -8.49 -4.47
C ASP A 840 -0.27 -8.20 -5.91
N GLU A 841 -1.19 -8.18 -6.88
CA GLU A 841 -0.89 -7.89 -8.29
C GLU A 841 -0.87 -6.38 -8.56
N LEU A 842 -1.80 -5.64 -7.94
CA LEU A 842 -1.88 -4.18 -7.99
C LEU A 842 -0.65 -3.54 -7.32
N GLU A 843 -0.29 -3.95 -6.10
CA GLU A 843 0.86 -3.44 -5.36
C GLU A 843 2.20 -3.66 -6.10
N ARG A 844 2.29 -4.74 -6.88
CA ARG A 844 3.53 -5.14 -7.59
C ARG A 844 3.51 -4.81 -9.09
N ASN A 845 2.40 -4.28 -9.60
CA ASN A 845 2.17 -4.01 -11.02
C ASN A 845 2.48 -5.21 -11.95
N ILE A 846 2.22 -6.43 -11.48
CA ILE A 846 2.41 -7.68 -12.26
C ILE A 846 1.21 -8.62 -12.15
N THR A 847 0.78 -9.13 -13.29
CA THR A 847 -0.13 -10.28 -13.40
C THR A 847 0.54 -11.51 -12.76
N ILE A 848 -0.10 -12.13 -11.76
CA ILE A 848 0.43 -13.31 -11.05
C ILE A 848 -0.42 -14.55 -11.39
N LYS A 849 -1.74 -14.39 -11.31
CA LYS A 849 -2.74 -15.40 -11.70
C LYS A 849 -3.17 -15.19 -13.14
N LEU A 850 -3.90 -16.15 -13.71
CA LEU A 850 -4.53 -15.98 -15.01
C LEU A 850 -5.70 -14.98 -14.88
N GLY A 851 -5.56 -13.87 -15.61
CA GLY A 851 -6.59 -12.84 -15.73
C GLY A 851 -7.58 -13.20 -16.83
N TYR A 852 -8.84 -12.79 -16.66
CA TYR A 852 -9.92 -13.10 -17.58
C TYR A 852 -10.77 -11.87 -17.87
N ALA A 853 -11.25 -11.77 -19.11
CA ALA A 853 -12.23 -10.79 -19.56
C ALA A 853 -12.92 -11.33 -20.81
N ASN A 854 -14.24 -11.17 -20.93
CA ASN A 854 -14.95 -11.47 -22.17
C ASN A 854 -15.17 -10.18 -22.97
N ALA A 855 -15.36 -10.31 -24.29
CA ALA A 855 -15.63 -9.19 -25.18
C ALA A 855 -16.55 -9.59 -26.33
N LYS A 856 -17.53 -8.75 -26.63
CA LYS A 856 -18.38 -8.86 -27.82
C LYS A 856 -17.81 -7.97 -28.93
N ILE A 857 -17.53 -8.56 -30.10
CA ILE A 857 -17.01 -7.88 -31.29
C ILE A 857 -18.14 -7.79 -32.33
N TYR A 858 -18.43 -6.56 -32.76
CA TYR A 858 -19.48 -6.25 -33.70
C TYR A 858 -18.89 -5.64 -34.99
N LYS A 859 -19.63 -5.74 -36.09
CA LYS A 859 -19.41 -4.96 -37.31
C LYS A 859 -20.64 -4.10 -37.61
N CYS A 860 -20.46 -2.88 -38.12
CA CYS A 860 -21.56 -2.04 -38.58
C CYS A 860 -22.25 -2.65 -39.81
N ASP A 861 -23.57 -2.66 -39.85
CA ASP A 861 -24.35 -3.13 -41.02
C ASP A 861 -24.41 -2.10 -42.17
N ASN A 862 -23.92 -0.86 -41.99
CA ASN A 862 -23.80 0.13 -43.08
C ASN A 862 -22.46 0.00 -43.84
N GLU A 863 -22.55 -0.17 -45.17
CA GLU A 863 -21.39 -0.28 -46.08
C GLU A 863 -20.62 1.04 -46.26
N GLU A 864 -21.19 2.19 -45.91
CA GLU A 864 -20.51 3.51 -45.90
C GLU A 864 -19.54 3.67 -44.71
N CYS A 865 -19.51 2.70 -43.80
CA CYS A 865 -18.58 2.66 -42.67
C CYS A 865 -17.30 1.91 -43.11
N PRO A 866 -16.16 2.60 -43.27
CA PRO A 866 -14.94 1.97 -43.80
C PRO A 866 -14.40 0.92 -42.83
N GLU A 867 -13.70 -0.08 -43.36
CA GLU A 867 -12.81 -0.89 -42.52
C GLU A 867 -11.49 -0.12 -42.32
N PRO A 868 -10.92 -0.05 -41.10
CA PRO A 868 -11.27 -0.81 -39.91
C PRO A 868 -12.38 -0.22 -39.00
N ASP A 869 -12.72 1.07 -39.09
CA ASP A 869 -13.67 1.78 -38.20
C ASP A 869 -15.02 1.06 -37.96
N CYS A 870 -15.50 0.29 -38.94
CA CYS A 870 -16.74 -0.46 -38.84
C CYS A 870 -16.72 -1.57 -37.77
N TYR A 871 -15.56 -1.97 -37.24
CA TYR A 871 -15.40 -2.97 -36.18
C TYR A 871 -15.25 -2.34 -34.80
N LYS A 872 -16.16 -2.67 -33.87
CA LYS A 872 -16.09 -2.18 -32.48
C LYS A 872 -16.31 -3.30 -31.47
N SER A 873 -15.61 -3.23 -30.34
CA SER A 873 -15.73 -4.18 -29.23
C SER A 873 -16.33 -3.52 -27.99
N PHE A 874 -17.13 -4.28 -27.24
CA PHE A 874 -17.79 -3.86 -26.01
C PHE A 874 -17.78 -4.99 -24.96
N LYS A 875 -18.13 -4.65 -23.71
CA LYS A 875 -18.35 -5.60 -22.61
C LYS A 875 -19.42 -6.66 -22.97
N SER A 876 -19.38 -7.78 -22.25
CA SER A 876 -20.32 -8.91 -22.37
C SER A 876 -21.80 -8.55 -22.22
N ASP A 877 -22.09 -7.44 -21.53
CA ASP A 877 -23.44 -7.11 -21.05
C ASP A 877 -24.21 -6.22 -22.05
N LYS A 878 -23.51 -5.67 -23.07
CA LYS A 878 -24.13 -4.82 -24.11
C LYS A 878 -25.08 -5.64 -25.00
N GLU A 879 -26.13 -4.96 -25.46
CA GLU A 879 -27.25 -5.46 -26.28
C GLU A 879 -26.81 -6.12 -27.60
N ILE A 880 -27.73 -6.79 -28.31
CA ILE A 880 -27.39 -7.46 -29.58
C ILE A 880 -27.12 -6.46 -30.72
N ARG A 881 -27.83 -5.32 -30.76
CA ARG A 881 -27.75 -4.34 -31.87
C ARG A 881 -27.59 -2.88 -31.42
N PRO A 882 -26.44 -2.49 -30.84
CA PRO A 882 -26.17 -1.10 -30.46
C PRO A 882 -26.08 -0.19 -31.69
N LYS A 883 -26.38 1.10 -31.51
CA LYS A 883 -26.27 2.15 -32.56
C LYS A 883 -24.79 2.37 -32.96
N CYS A 884 -24.53 2.74 -34.21
CA CYS A 884 -23.16 3.01 -34.65
C CYS A 884 -22.61 4.28 -33.98
N ALA A 885 -21.47 4.17 -33.32
CA ALA A 885 -20.85 5.27 -32.57
C ALA A 885 -20.02 6.22 -33.47
N ARG A 886 -20.24 6.21 -34.78
CA ARG A 886 -19.59 7.09 -35.76
C ARG A 886 -20.57 8.24 -36.07
N PRO A 887 -20.20 9.51 -35.85
CA PRO A 887 -21.09 10.63 -36.15
C PRO A 887 -21.46 10.61 -37.65
N GLY A 888 -22.76 10.76 -37.95
CA GLY A 888 -23.30 10.68 -39.30
C GLY A 888 -23.59 9.27 -39.83
N CYS A 889 -23.55 8.22 -39.00
CA CYS A 889 -23.88 6.85 -39.41
C CYS A 889 -25.16 6.34 -38.69
N GLU A 890 -26.27 6.22 -39.42
CA GLU A 890 -27.53 5.66 -38.90
C GLU A 890 -27.52 4.12 -38.74
N GLY A 891 -26.44 3.46 -39.17
CA GLY A 891 -26.30 2.00 -39.09
C GLY A 891 -26.31 1.49 -37.64
N ARG A 892 -26.73 0.24 -37.45
CA ARG A 892 -26.54 -0.49 -36.19
C ARG A 892 -25.38 -1.47 -36.30
N TYR A 893 -24.77 -1.77 -35.16
CA TYR A 893 -23.76 -2.79 -35.00
C TYR A 893 -24.41 -4.17 -34.91
N LYS A 894 -23.82 -5.17 -35.58
CA LYS A 894 -24.23 -6.57 -35.56
C LYS A 894 -23.15 -7.41 -34.92
N LEU A 895 -23.53 -8.18 -33.89
CA LEU A 895 -22.62 -9.09 -33.20
C LEU A 895 -22.08 -10.15 -34.17
N LEU A 896 -20.76 -10.21 -34.32
CA LEU A 896 -20.07 -11.24 -35.12
C LEU A 896 -19.37 -12.29 -34.26
N ARG A 897 -18.82 -11.88 -33.11
CA ARG A 897 -18.05 -12.76 -32.21
C ARG A 897 -18.24 -12.40 -30.75
N HIS A 898 -18.21 -13.41 -29.90
CA HIS A 898 -18.02 -13.27 -28.46
C HIS A 898 -16.76 -14.05 -28.09
N VAL A 899 -15.71 -13.35 -27.67
CA VAL A 899 -14.38 -13.89 -27.40
C VAL A 899 -14.05 -13.80 -25.92
N SER A 900 -13.24 -14.73 -25.42
CA SER A 900 -12.70 -14.68 -24.06
C SER A 900 -11.19 -14.46 -24.10
N PHE A 901 -10.68 -13.51 -23.32
CA PHE A 901 -9.26 -13.22 -23.22
C PHE A 901 -8.62 -13.90 -22.01
N VAL A 902 -7.55 -14.64 -22.26
CA VAL A 902 -6.72 -15.32 -21.25
C VAL A 902 -5.43 -14.53 -21.04
N ASP A 903 -5.40 -13.69 -20.00
CA ASP A 903 -4.26 -12.82 -19.72
C ASP A 903 -3.17 -13.58 -18.97
N CYS A 904 -2.15 -14.01 -19.71
CA CYS A 904 -1.06 -14.81 -19.19
C CYS A 904 0.02 -13.95 -18.50
N PRO A 905 0.57 -14.37 -17.36
CA PRO A 905 1.64 -13.65 -16.69
C PRO A 905 2.90 -13.63 -17.57
N GLY A 906 3.52 -12.46 -17.69
CA GLY A 906 4.73 -12.27 -18.49
C GLY A 906 6.06 -12.47 -17.74
N HIS A 907 5.99 -12.69 -16.43
CA HIS A 907 7.17 -12.88 -15.60
C HIS A 907 7.62 -14.34 -15.67
N ASP A 908 8.90 -14.52 -15.95
CA ASP A 908 9.54 -15.83 -16.15
C ASP A 908 9.50 -16.79 -14.94
N ILE A 909 9.27 -16.29 -13.73
CA ILE A 909 8.98 -17.11 -12.54
C ILE A 909 7.66 -17.90 -12.71
N LEU A 910 6.71 -17.34 -13.47
CA LEU A 910 5.32 -17.79 -13.60
C LEU A 910 5.08 -18.59 -14.89
N MET A 911 6.15 -19.12 -15.51
CA MET A 911 6.05 -19.98 -16.70
C MET A 911 5.15 -21.21 -16.49
N SER A 912 4.99 -21.70 -15.25
CA SER A 912 3.98 -22.73 -14.93
C SER A 912 2.57 -22.25 -15.25
N THR A 913 2.20 -21.07 -14.73
CA THR A 913 0.89 -20.44 -14.91
C THR A 913 0.63 -20.10 -16.37
N MET A 914 1.63 -19.59 -17.09
CA MET A 914 1.54 -19.30 -18.52
C MET A 914 1.24 -20.57 -19.34
N LEU A 915 1.94 -21.68 -19.06
CA LEU A 915 1.71 -22.97 -19.72
C LEU A 915 0.33 -23.55 -19.36
N SER A 916 -0.14 -23.41 -18.12
CA SER A 916 -1.49 -23.85 -17.72
C SER A 916 -2.60 -23.06 -18.43
N GLY A 917 -2.39 -21.76 -18.71
CA GLY A 917 -3.31 -20.96 -19.52
C GLY A 917 -3.26 -21.32 -21.01
N ALA A 918 -2.06 -21.56 -21.54
CA ALA A 918 -1.85 -21.94 -22.95
C ALA A 918 -2.48 -23.29 -23.34
N ALA A 919 -2.79 -24.16 -22.37
CA ALA A 919 -3.54 -25.40 -22.59
C ALA A 919 -5.01 -25.19 -23.01
N VAL A 920 -5.55 -23.97 -22.82
CA VAL A 920 -6.98 -23.65 -23.00
C VAL A 920 -7.22 -22.64 -24.13
N MET A 921 -6.16 -21.98 -24.60
CA MET A 921 -6.22 -21.04 -25.73
C MET A 921 -6.50 -21.77 -27.04
N ASP A 922 -7.34 -21.17 -27.89
CA ASP A 922 -7.50 -21.56 -29.30
C ASP A 922 -6.56 -20.76 -30.22
N ALA A 923 -6.28 -19.51 -29.84
CA ALA A 923 -5.44 -18.55 -30.56
C ALA A 923 -4.70 -17.62 -29.58
N ALA A 924 -3.74 -16.83 -30.08
CA ALA A 924 -2.96 -15.93 -29.23
C ALA A 924 -2.60 -14.57 -29.87
N LEU A 925 -2.44 -13.57 -29.01
CA LEU A 925 -1.90 -12.24 -29.29
C LEU A 925 -0.48 -12.15 -28.71
N LEU A 926 0.52 -12.05 -29.57
CA LEU A 926 1.92 -11.87 -29.20
C LEU A 926 2.25 -10.38 -29.09
N LEU A 927 2.26 -9.84 -27.88
CA LEU A 927 2.61 -8.44 -27.64
C LEU A 927 4.12 -8.24 -27.61
N ILE A 928 4.60 -7.29 -28.43
CA ILE A 928 5.99 -6.82 -28.48
C ILE A 928 5.97 -5.31 -28.27
N ALA A 929 6.69 -4.80 -27.26
CA ALA A 929 6.80 -3.36 -27.03
C ALA A 929 7.82 -2.74 -27.98
N GLY A 930 7.41 -1.73 -28.76
CA GLY A 930 8.26 -1.06 -29.74
C GLY A 930 9.47 -0.36 -29.14
N ASN A 931 9.33 0.16 -27.92
CA ASN A 931 10.39 0.85 -27.17
C ASN A 931 11.51 -0.07 -26.64
N GLU A 932 11.40 -1.39 -26.85
CA GLU A 932 12.37 -2.40 -26.42
C GLU A 932 13.00 -3.09 -27.63
N SER A 933 14.19 -3.67 -27.47
CA SER A 933 14.83 -4.41 -28.57
C SER A 933 14.16 -5.76 -28.80
N CYS A 934 13.84 -6.08 -30.06
CA CYS A 934 13.34 -7.40 -30.44
C CYS A 934 14.51 -8.31 -30.88
N PRO A 935 14.57 -9.59 -30.48
CA PRO A 935 13.66 -10.30 -29.57
C PRO A 935 14.08 -10.25 -28.09
N GLN A 936 13.10 -10.06 -27.19
CA GLN A 936 13.29 -10.33 -25.76
C GLN A 936 13.20 -11.85 -25.45
N PRO A 937 13.90 -12.37 -24.43
CA PRO A 937 13.98 -13.81 -24.15
C PRO A 937 12.64 -14.47 -23.80
N GLN A 938 11.78 -13.77 -23.06
CA GLN A 938 10.46 -14.28 -22.67
C GLN A 938 9.51 -14.29 -23.88
N THR A 939 9.67 -13.38 -24.84
CA THR A 939 8.93 -13.40 -26.11
C THR A 939 9.23 -14.67 -26.91
N SER A 940 10.48 -15.16 -26.91
CA SER A 940 10.83 -16.43 -27.55
C SER A 940 10.46 -17.66 -26.71
N GLU A 941 10.52 -17.60 -25.38
CA GLU A 941 10.05 -18.69 -24.50
C GLU A 941 8.53 -18.90 -24.62
N HIS A 942 7.73 -17.83 -24.67
CA HIS A 942 6.27 -17.92 -24.89
C HIS A 942 5.90 -18.39 -26.31
N LEU A 943 6.60 -17.92 -27.35
CA LEU A 943 6.34 -18.36 -28.73
C LEU A 943 6.63 -19.86 -28.90
N ALA A 944 7.72 -20.36 -28.31
CA ALA A 944 8.03 -21.79 -28.31
C ALA A 944 7.04 -22.62 -27.48
N ALA A 945 6.53 -22.09 -26.37
CA ALA A 945 5.47 -22.74 -25.59
C ALA A 945 4.17 -22.91 -26.42
N ILE A 946 3.78 -21.88 -27.18
CA ILE A 946 2.65 -21.94 -28.11
C ILE A 946 2.88 -22.96 -29.24
N GLU A 947 4.08 -22.98 -29.82
CA GLU A 947 4.45 -23.95 -30.86
C GLU A 947 4.35 -25.41 -30.36
N ILE A 948 4.79 -25.67 -29.13
CA ILE A 948 4.68 -26.98 -28.46
C ILE A 948 3.21 -27.42 -28.32
N MET A 949 2.32 -26.48 -28.01
CA MET A 949 0.87 -26.69 -27.84
C MET A 949 0.09 -26.62 -29.16
N LYS A 950 0.77 -26.33 -30.29
CA LYS A 950 0.25 -26.31 -31.67
C LYS A 950 -0.82 -25.25 -31.97
N LEU A 951 -0.89 -24.14 -31.24
CA LEU A 951 -1.79 -23.05 -31.66
C LEU A 951 -1.25 -22.44 -32.96
N LYS A 952 -2.04 -22.50 -34.02
CA LYS A 952 -1.64 -21.99 -35.36
C LYS A 952 -1.97 -20.52 -35.56
N HIS A 953 -2.96 -20.02 -34.82
CA HIS A 953 -3.51 -18.69 -35.03
C HIS A 953 -2.87 -17.72 -34.04
N VAL A 954 -1.85 -17.01 -34.52
CA VAL A 954 -1.13 -15.96 -33.78
C VAL A 954 -1.30 -14.65 -34.52
N ILE A 955 -1.65 -13.58 -33.80
CA ILE A 955 -1.58 -12.19 -34.28
C ILE A 955 -0.48 -11.51 -33.46
N ILE A 956 0.37 -10.71 -34.09
CA ILE A 956 1.47 -10.01 -33.43
C ILE A 956 1.05 -8.55 -33.22
N LEU A 957 1.14 -8.06 -31.99
CA LEU A 957 0.76 -6.71 -31.61
C LEU A 957 2.01 -5.91 -31.24
N GLN A 958 2.37 -4.95 -32.08
CA GLN A 958 3.46 -4.00 -31.81
C GLN A 958 2.88 -2.85 -30.98
N ASN A 959 3.07 -2.89 -29.67
CA ASN A 959 2.47 -1.98 -28.70
C ASN A 959 3.44 -0.84 -28.31
N LYS A 960 2.89 0.23 -27.72
CA LYS A 960 3.61 1.48 -27.35
C LYS A 960 4.21 2.21 -28.55
N VAL A 961 3.50 2.23 -29.67
CA VAL A 961 3.91 2.95 -30.89
C VAL A 961 3.91 4.47 -30.66
N ASP A 962 3.10 4.95 -29.72
CA ASP A 962 3.08 6.31 -29.17
C ASP A 962 4.43 6.82 -28.62
N LEU A 963 5.38 5.93 -28.32
CA LEU A 963 6.74 6.30 -27.87
C LEU A 963 7.80 6.26 -28.99
N MET A 964 7.41 6.00 -30.24
CA MET A 964 8.32 5.81 -31.38
C MET A 964 8.10 6.83 -32.49
N ARG A 965 9.13 6.99 -33.34
CA ARG A 965 8.98 7.58 -34.68
C ARG A 965 8.61 6.48 -35.69
N GLU A 966 7.94 6.85 -36.77
CA GLU A 966 7.49 5.92 -37.82
C GLU A 966 8.64 5.09 -38.40
N GLU A 967 9.77 5.72 -38.70
CA GLU A 967 11.00 5.05 -39.16
C GLU A 967 11.43 3.94 -38.21
N SER A 968 11.54 4.26 -36.91
CA SER A 968 11.94 3.31 -35.86
C SER A 968 10.90 2.20 -35.64
N ALA A 969 9.60 2.52 -35.78
CA ALA A 969 8.54 1.53 -35.73
C ALA A 969 8.65 0.53 -36.88
N LEU A 970 8.98 1.00 -38.09
CA LEU A 970 9.16 0.18 -39.30
C LEU A 970 10.47 -0.63 -39.27
N GLU A 971 11.55 -0.09 -38.71
CA GLU A 971 12.76 -0.87 -38.36
C GLU A 971 12.48 -1.96 -37.33
N HIS A 972 11.73 -1.64 -36.27
CA HIS A 972 11.31 -2.61 -35.27
C HIS A 972 10.43 -3.71 -35.92
N GLN A 973 9.49 -3.35 -36.81
CA GLN A 973 8.67 -4.30 -37.57
C GLN A 973 9.53 -5.24 -38.43
N LYS A 974 10.56 -4.72 -39.12
CA LYS A 974 11.55 -5.54 -39.84
C LYS A 974 12.28 -6.51 -38.91
N SER A 975 12.62 -6.10 -37.69
CA SER A 975 13.25 -6.97 -36.69
C SER A 975 12.32 -8.09 -36.19
N ILE A 976 11.01 -7.81 -36.01
CA ILE A 976 9.99 -8.82 -35.72
C ILE A 976 9.89 -9.82 -36.87
N MET A 977 9.76 -9.34 -38.11
CA MET A 977 9.70 -10.21 -39.30
C MET A 977 10.94 -11.10 -39.44
N GLN A 978 12.13 -10.60 -39.10
CA GLN A 978 13.35 -11.40 -39.11
C GLN A 978 13.43 -12.42 -37.95
N PHE A 979 12.73 -12.19 -36.83
CA PHE A 979 12.65 -13.10 -35.69
C PHE A 979 11.64 -14.24 -35.89
N ILE A 980 10.49 -13.99 -36.51
CA ILE A 980 9.43 -15.00 -36.69
C ILE A 980 9.66 -15.96 -37.85
N ARG A 981 10.58 -15.63 -38.76
CA ARG A 981 10.96 -16.47 -39.92
C ARG A 981 11.33 -17.90 -39.52
N GLY A 982 10.63 -18.88 -40.07
CA GLY A 982 10.81 -20.30 -39.76
C GLY A 982 10.20 -20.77 -38.42
N THR A 983 9.33 -19.97 -37.79
CA THR A 983 8.48 -20.39 -36.66
C THR A 983 7.03 -20.61 -37.11
N ILE A 984 6.14 -21.08 -36.23
CA ILE A 984 4.70 -21.16 -36.54
C ILE A 984 4.04 -19.77 -36.76
N ALA A 985 4.67 -18.69 -36.30
CA ALA A 985 4.20 -17.32 -36.54
C ALA A 985 4.73 -16.70 -37.86
N ASP A 986 5.40 -17.47 -38.73
CA ASP A 986 5.80 -16.97 -40.05
C ASP A 986 4.57 -16.67 -40.92
N GLY A 987 4.47 -15.45 -41.46
CA GLY A 987 3.27 -14.94 -42.12
C GLY A 987 2.13 -14.47 -41.20
N ALA A 988 2.33 -14.42 -39.88
CA ALA A 988 1.35 -13.83 -38.96
C ALA A 988 1.21 -12.30 -39.17
N PRO A 989 -0.02 -11.72 -39.09
CA PRO A 989 -0.22 -10.29 -39.21
C PRO A 989 0.43 -9.55 -38.02
N ILE A 990 1.11 -8.44 -38.32
CA ILE A 990 1.71 -7.53 -37.33
C ILE A 990 0.90 -6.23 -37.32
N VAL A 991 0.22 -5.93 -36.20
CA VAL A 991 -0.63 -4.73 -36.06
C VAL A 991 0.05 -3.74 -35.10
N PRO A 992 0.36 -2.51 -35.55
CA PRO A 992 0.84 -1.44 -34.67
C PRO A 992 -0.31 -0.82 -33.89
N ILE A 993 -0.19 -0.72 -32.56
CA ILE A 993 -1.23 -0.22 -31.65
C ILE A 993 -0.67 0.66 -30.52
N SER A 994 -1.55 1.47 -29.92
CA SER A 994 -1.32 2.05 -28.59
C SER A 994 -2.40 1.60 -27.62
N ALA A 995 -2.07 0.63 -26.75
CA ALA A 995 -3.00 0.11 -25.74
C ALA A 995 -3.44 1.17 -24.71
N GLN A 996 -2.61 2.19 -24.47
CA GLN A 996 -2.88 3.24 -23.49
C GLN A 996 -3.83 4.31 -24.05
N LEU A 997 -3.64 4.70 -25.32
CA LEU A 997 -4.46 5.69 -26.01
C LEU A 997 -5.68 5.07 -26.73
N LYS A 998 -5.78 3.72 -26.77
CA LYS A 998 -6.81 2.92 -27.47
C LYS A 998 -6.85 3.09 -29.00
N TYR A 999 -5.73 3.49 -29.64
CA TYR A 999 -5.63 3.53 -31.11
C TYR A 999 -5.41 2.14 -31.74
N ASN A 1000 -6.00 1.93 -32.92
CA ASN A 1000 -5.95 0.72 -33.76
C ASN A 1000 -6.53 -0.56 -33.12
N ILE A 1001 -7.44 -0.43 -32.14
CA ILE A 1001 -8.10 -1.56 -31.47
C ILE A 1001 -9.20 -2.18 -32.36
N ASP A 1002 -9.88 -1.34 -33.12
CA ASP A 1002 -10.73 -1.62 -34.28
C ASP A 1002 -10.02 -2.52 -35.33
N ALA A 1003 -8.79 -2.17 -35.73
CA ALA A 1003 -7.99 -3.00 -36.64
C ALA A 1003 -7.64 -4.37 -36.01
N VAL A 1004 -7.31 -4.42 -34.71
CA VAL A 1004 -7.12 -5.70 -34.01
C VAL A 1004 -8.41 -6.54 -34.01
N ASN A 1005 -9.58 -5.92 -33.80
CA ASN A 1005 -10.87 -6.60 -33.89
C ASN A 1005 -11.14 -7.16 -35.29
N GLN A 1006 -10.87 -6.39 -36.36
CA GLN A 1006 -10.94 -6.86 -37.75
C GLN A 1006 -10.03 -8.09 -37.98
N PHE A 1007 -8.76 -8.04 -37.56
CA PHE A 1007 -7.84 -9.18 -37.69
C PHE A 1007 -8.25 -10.38 -36.83
N ILE A 1008 -8.83 -10.20 -35.63
CA ILE A 1008 -9.41 -11.30 -34.84
C ILE A 1008 -10.58 -11.95 -35.59
N VAL A 1009 -11.45 -11.16 -36.24
CA VAL A 1009 -12.59 -11.68 -37.00
C VAL A 1009 -12.15 -12.41 -38.28
N ASN A 1010 -11.10 -11.93 -38.96
CA ASN A 1010 -10.70 -12.43 -40.27
C ASN A 1010 -9.61 -13.53 -40.22
N SER A 1011 -8.66 -13.48 -39.27
CA SER A 1011 -7.48 -14.37 -39.25
C SER A 1011 -7.62 -15.62 -38.37
N ILE A 1012 -8.56 -15.61 -37.43
CA ILE A 1012 -8.76 -16.69 -36.45
C ILE A 1012 -10.10 -17.38 -36.75
N PRO A 1013 -10.17 -18.60 -37.32
CA PRO A 1013 -11.43 -19.32 -37.44
C PRO A 1013 -11.93 -19.77 -36.05
N VAL A 1014 -13.24 -19.90 -35.88
CA VAL A 1014 -13.80 -20.57 -34.69
C VAL A 1014 -13.54 -22.08 -34.84
N PRO A 1015 -12.97 -22.76 -33.83
CA PRO A 1015 -12.72 -24.20 -33.91
C PRO A 1015 -14.03 -24.98 -33.93
N MET A 1016 -14.09 -26.03 -34.77
CA MET A 1016 -15.18 -27.01 -34.71
C MET A 1016 -15.09 -27.78 -33.37
N ARG A 1017 -16.11 -27.63 -32.54
CA ARG A 1017 -16.24 -28.32 -31.24
C ARG A 1017 -17.36 -29.36 -31.32
N ASP A 1018 -17.18 -30.49 -30.66
CA ASP A 1018 -18.20 -31.54 -30.57
C ASP A 1018 -19.10 -31.29 -29.34
N PHE A 1019 -20.39 -31.06 -29.59
CA PHE A 1019 -21.43 -30.86 -28.57
C PHE A 1019 -22.08 -32.18 -28.10
N SER A 1020 -21.97 -33.26 -28.87
CA SER A 1020 -22.51 -34.59 -28.56
C SER A 1020 -21.53 -35.45 -27.76
N ALA A 1021 -20.25 -35.08 -27.70
CA ALA A 1021 -19.25 -35.71 -26.84
C ALA A 1021 -19.59 -35.57 -25.35
N SER A 1022 -18.99 -36.42 -24.50
CA SER A 1022 -19.14 -36.32 -23.04
C SER A 1022 -18.59 -34.98 -22.53
N PRO A 1023 -19.31 -34.28 -21.62
CA PRO A 1023 -18.89 -32.97 -21.12
C PRO A 1023 -17.63 -33.07 -20.28
N ARG A 1024 -16.62 -32.25 -20.64
CA ARG A 1024 -15.30 -32.20 -20.02
C ARG A 1024 -14.83 -30.75 -19.88
N LEU A 1025 -14.61 -30.30 -18.66
CA LEU A 1025 -14.07 -28.98 -18.32
C LEU A 1025 -12.71 -29.13 -17.65
N ILE A 1026 -11.75 -28.30 -18.07
CA ILE A 1026 -10.47 -28.14 -17.39
C ILE A 1026 -10.60 -26.99 -16.39
N VAL A 1027 -10.32 -27.26 -15.11
CA VAL A 1027 -10.31 -26.23 -14.07
C VAL A 1027 -8.98 -25.46 -14.11
N ILE A 1028 -9.10 -24.15 -14.22
CA ILE A 1028 -7.96 -23.23 -14.41
C ILE A 1028 -7.84 -22.28 -13.22
N ARG A 1029 -8.97 -21.94 -12.57
CA ARG A 1029 -9.06 -21.23 -11.27
C ARG A 1029 -10.21 -21.78 -10.43
N SER A 1030 -10.16 -21.59 -9.12
CA SER A 1030 -11.27 -21.97 -8.22
C SER A 1030 -11.52 -20.91 -7.16
N PHE A 1031 -12.81 -20.65 -6.93
CA PHE A 1031 -13.28 -19.49 -6.19
C PHE A 1031 -14.24 -19.89 -5.07
N ASP A 1032 -14.20 -19.06 -4.04
CA ASP A 1032 -15.24 -18.95 -3.03
C ASP A 1032 -15.97 -17.63 -3.33
N VAL A 1033 -17.31 -17.66 -3.38
CA VAL A 1033 -18.15 -16.48 -3.68
C VAL A 1033 -18.83 -15.90 -2.44
N ASN A 1034 -18.64 -16.55 -1.28
CA ASN A 1034 -19.27 -16.12 -0.03
C ASN A 1034 -18.57 -14.87 0.51
N LYS A 1035 -19.37 -13.85 0.87
CA LYS A 1035 -18.86 -12.63 1.51
C LYS A 1035 -18.42 -12.94 2.95
N PRO A 1036 -17.29 -12.39 3.44
CA PRO A 1036 -16.94 -12.49 4.86
C PRO A 1036 -18.04 -11.88 5.73
N GLY A 1037 -18.55 -12.65 6.69
CA GLY A 1037 -19.68 -12.22 7.55
C GLY A 1037 -21.07 -12.63 7.06
N ALA A 1038 -21.19 -13.34 5.92
CA ALA A 1038 -22.45 -13.97 5.54
C ALA A 1038 -22.85 -15.08 6.54
N ASP A 1039 -24.14 -15.18 6.83
CA ASP A 1039 -24.70 -16.23 7.67
C ASP A 1039 -24.62 -17.62 7.03
N VAL A 1040 -24.67 -18.66 7.87
CA VAL A 1040 -24.48 -20.06 7.47
C VAL A 1040 -25.52 -20.52 6.43
N ASP A 1041 -26.73 -19.94 6.46
CA ASP A 1041 -27.85 -20.37 5.63
C ASP A 1041 -27.87 -19.76 4.20
N ASP A 1042 -27.14 -18.65 3.94
CA ASP A 1042 -26.91 -18.12 2.56
C ASP A 1042 -25.60 -18.64 1.93
N LEU A 1043 -24.90 -19.59 2.58
CA LEU A 1043 -23.63 -20.11 2.07
C LEU A 1043 -23.82 -20.86 0.74
N LYS A 1044 -23.28 -20.27 -0.32
CA LYS A 1044 -23.24 -20.82 -1.68
C LYS A 1044 -22.03 -21.74 -1.83
N GLY A 1045 -22.21 -22.82 -2.57
CA GLY A 1045 -21.14 -23.79 -2.80
C GLY A 1045 -20.00 -23.24 -3.68
N GLY A 1046 -18.86 -23.92 -3.65
CA GLY A 1046 -17.65 -23.48 -4.34
C GLY A 1046 -17.78 -23.46 -5.86
N VAL A 1047 -17.06 -22.52 -6.50
CA VAL A 1047 -17.11 -22.30 -7.95
C VAL A 1047 -15.83 -22.80 -8.63
N ALA A 1048 -16.00 -23.65 -9.64
CA ALA A 1048 -14.92 -24.11 -10.51
C ALA A 1048 -14.87 -23.25 -11.77
N GLY A 1049 -13.83 -22.42 -11.91
CA GLY A 1049 -13.60 -21.57 -13.09
C GLY A 1049 -12.73 -22.28 -14.12
N GLY A 1050 -13.25 -22.46 -15.33
CA GLY A 1050 -12.55 -23.24 -16.34
C GLY A 1050 -13.08 -23.04 -17.75
N SER A 1051 -12.61 -23.89 -18.66
CA SER A 1051 -13.09 -23.93 -20.05
C SER A 1051 -13.51 -25.34 -20.42
N ILE A 1052 -14.61 -25.44 -21.14
CA ILE A 1052 -15.17 -26.70 -21.63
C ILE A 1052 -14.42 -27.08 -22.92
N LEU A 1053 -13.82 -28.28 -22.95
CA LEU A 1053 -13.14 -28.77 -24.14
C LEU A 1053 -14.10 -29.46 -25.14
N THR A 1054 -15.01 -30.28 -24.64
CA THR A 1054 -15.94 -31.13 -25.40
C THR A 1054 -17.24 -31.31 -24.61
N GLY A 1055 -18.35 -31.51 -25.32
CA GLY A 1055 -19.67 -31.73 -24.72
C GLY A 1055 -20.29 -30.51 -24.04
N VAL A 1056 -21.57 -30.57 -23.70
CA VAL A 1056 -22.32 -29.46 -23.08
C VAL A 1056 -22.65 -29.80 -21.64
N PHE A 1057 -22.46 -28.86 -20.71
CA PHE A 1057 -22.96 -28.96 -19.33
C PHE A 1057 -24.29 -28.21 -19.17
N LYS A 1058 -25.19 -28.75 -18.35
CA LYS A 1058 -26.48 -28.15 -17.96
C LYS A 1058 -26.54 -27.90 -16.46
N ILE A 1059 -27.41 -26.99 -16.04
CA ILE A 1059 -27.80 -26.88 -14.62
C ILE A 1059 -28.44 -28.21 -14.16
N GLY A 1060 -28.05 -28.68 -12.97
CA GLY A 1060 -28.55 -29.92 -12.36
C GLY A 1060 -27.69 -31.17 -12.60
N ASP A 1061 -26.79 -31.17 -13.59
CA ASP A 1061 -25.96 -32.34 -13.94
C ASP A 1061 -25.12 -32.87 -12.76
N GLU A 1062 -25.03 -34.19 -12.61
CA GLU A 1062 -24.09 -34.85 -11.70
C GLU A 1062 -22.67 -34.90 -12.31
N ILE A 1063 -21.73 -34.23 -11.66
CA ILE A 1063 -20.33 -34.12 -12.07
C ILE A 1063 -19.40 -34.84 -11.10
N GLU A 1064 -18.28 -35.33 -11.65
CA GLU A 1064 -17.12 -35.77 -10.87
C GLU A 1064 -15.92 -34.86 -11.16
N ILE A 1065 -15.06 -34.68 -10.14
CA ILE A 1065 -13.78 -33.98 -10.25
C ILE A 1065 -12.66 -34.98 -9.98
N ARG A 1066 -11.71 -35.10 -10.92
CA ARG A 1066 -10.51 -35.94 -10.81
C ARG A 1066 -9.23 -35.11 -10.98
N PRO A 1067 -8.13 -35.39 -10.26
CA PRO A 1067 -7.94 -36.52 -9.33
C PRO A 1067 -8.74 -36.44 -8.02
N GLY A 1068 -9.33 -35.30 -7.68
CA GLY A 1068 -10.10 -35.11 -6.45
C GLY A 1068 -9.20 -34.96 -5.22
N ILE A 1069 -9.62 -35.56 -4.10
CA ILE A 1069 -8.87 -35.53 -2.84
C ILE A 1069 -7.79 -36.60 -2.87
N VAL A 1070 -6.53 -36.17 -2.75
CA VAL A 1070 -5.36 -37.06 -2.73
C VAL A 1070 -4.89 -37.27 -1.29
N THR A 1071 -5.01 -38.50 -0.79
CA THR A 1071 -4.52 -38.92 0.53
C THR A 1071 -3.32 -39.85 0.41
N LYS A 1072 -2.69 -40.15 1.55
CA LYS A 1072 -1.68 -41.21 1.66
C LYS A 1072 -2.06 -42.14 2.80
N ASP A 1073 -1.93 -43.44 2.55
CA ASP A 1073 -2.07 -44.48 3.56
C ASP A 1073 -0.94 -44.43 4.59
N ASP A 1074 -1.12 -45.08 5.74
CA ASP A 1074 -0.07 -45.31 6.73
C ASP A 1074 1.16 -46.03 6.12
N ASN A 1075 0.92 -46.84 5.07
CA ASN A 1075 1.95 -47.51 4.26
C ASN A 1075 2.63 -46.59 3.22
N GLY A 1076 2.35 -45.29 3.23
CA GLY A 1076 2.89 -44.29 2.30
C GLY A 1076 2.33 -44.35 0.86
N LYS A 1077 1.43 -45.30 0.57
CA LYS A 1077 0.78 -45.44 -0.74
C LYS A 1077 -0.18 -44.27 -0.98
N ILE A 1078 -0.13 -43.69 -2.19
CA ILE A 1078 -1.07 -42.64 -2.60
C ILE A 1078 -2.44 -43.26 -2.86
N GLN A 1079 -3.50 -42.60 -2.39
CA GLN A 1079 -4.89 -42.87 -2.75
C GLN A 1079 -5.53 -41.61 -3.36
N CYS A 1080 -6.57 -41.79 -4.17
CA CYS A 1080 -7.35 -40.70 -4.75
C CYS A 1080 -8.84 -40.99 -4.59
N LYS A 1081 -9.59 -40.02 -4.09
CA LYS A 1081 -11.05 -40.04 -4.01
C LYS A 1081 -11.62 -38.92 -4.87
N PRO A 1082 -12.41 -39.21 -5.92
CA PRO A 1082 -13.02 -38.19 -6.76
C PRO A 1082 -14.03 -37.39 -5.93
N ILE A 1083 -14.19 -36.11 -6.25
CA ILE A 1083 -15.21 -35.27 -5.63
C ILE A 1083 -16.46 -35.35 -6.51
N PHE A 1084 -17.57 -35.85 -5.98
CA PHE A 1084 -18.87 -35.81 -6.66
C PHE A 1084 -19.64 -34.56 -6.25
N SER A 1085 -20.34 -33.93 -7.20
CA SER A 1085 -21.18 -32.78 -6.94
C SER A 1085 -22.26 -32.61 -8.02
N ASN A 1086 -23.14 -31.63 -7.84
CA ASN A 1086 -24.13 -31.23 -8.83
C ASN A 1086 -23.90 -29.78 -9.24
N ILE A 1087 -24.16 -29.47 -10.51
CA ILE A 1087 -24.14 -28.09 -11.01
C ILE A 1087 -25.37 -27.35 -10.49
N VAL A 1088 -25.13 -26.22 -9.82
CA VAL A 1088 -26.17 -25.31 -9.30
C VAL A 1088 -26.41 -24.16 -10.27
N SER A 1089 -25.36 -23.63 -10.89
CA SER A 1089 -25.41 -22.48 -11.80
C SER A 1089 -24.24 -22.50 -12.79
N LEU A 1090 -24.40 -21.79 -13.91
CA LEU A 1090 -23.40 -21.63 -14.96
C LEU A 1090 -23.31 -20.16 -15.33
N PHE A 1091 -22.16 -19.52 -15.06
CA PHE A 1091 -21.94 -18.09 -15.30
C PHE A 1091 -20.91 -17.83 -16.40
N ALA A 1092 -21.23 -16.92 -17.32
CA ALA A 1092 -20.28 -16.30 -18.25
C ALA A 1092 -20.15 -14.80 -17.94
N GLU A 1093 -19.15 -14.44 -17.14
CA GLU A 1093 -18.96 -13.10 -16.58
C GLU A 1093 -20.15 -12.65 -15.71
N HIS A 1094 -21.06 -11.80 -16.22
CA HIS A 1094 -22.31 -11.43 -15.53
C HIS A 1094 -23.55 -12.15 -16.10
N ASN A 1095 -23.43 -12.93 -17.17
CA ASN A 1095 -24.55 -13.62 -17.80
C ASN A 1095 -24.81 -15.01 -17.17
N ASP A 1096 -26.03 -15.21 -16.67
CA ASP A 1096 -26.57 -16.55 -16.39
C ASP A 1096 -26.79 -17.37 -17.67
N LEU A 1097 -26.43 -18.65 -17.59
CA LEU A 1097 -26.59 -19.67 -18.64
C LEU A 1097 -27.39 -20.86 -18.11
N LYS A 1098 -28.38 -21.32 -18.89
CA LYS A 1098 -29.08 -22.60 -18.64
C LYS A 1098 -28.21 -23.79 -19.10
N PHE A 1099 -27.40 -23.58 -20.13
CA PHE A 1099 -26.40 -24.54 -20.64
C PHE A 1099 -25.12 -23.84 -21.12
N ALA A 1100 -23.98 -24.49 -20.90
CA ALA A 1100 -22.65 -23.98 -21.27
C ALA A 1100 -21.97 -24.89 -22.29
N VAL A 1101 -21.48 -24.32 -23.39
CA VAL A 1101 -20.92 -25.05 -24.55
C VAL A 1101 -19.38 -25.04 -24.55
N PRO A 1102 -18.72 -25.92 -25.32
CA PRO A 1102 -17.26 -25.89 -25.51
C PRO A 1102 -16.73 -24.55 -26.05
N GLY A 1103 -15.58 -24.13 -25.53
CA GLY A 1103 -15.01 -22.80 -25.74
C GLY A 1103 -15.30 -21.85 -24.57
N GLY A 1104 -14.76 -20.63 -24.66
CA GLY A 1104 -14.94 -19.59 -23.64
C GLY A 1104 -14.41 -19.95 -22.25
N LEU A 1105 -14.76 -19.12 -21.27
CA LEU A 1105 -14.48 -19.31 -19.85
C LEU A 1105 -15.78 -19.20 -19.06
N ILE A 1106 -16.08 -20.24 -18.28
CA ILE A 1106 -17.32 -20.39 -17.52
C ILE A 1106 -16.99 -20.64 -16.04
N GLY A 1107 -17.74 -19.97 -15.16
CA GLY A 1107 -17.80 -20.28 -13.74
C GLY A 1107 -18.90 -21.32 -13.49
N VAL A 1108 -18.51 -22.56 -13.19
CA VAL A 1108 -19.46 -23.61 -12.80
C VAL A 1108 -19.68 -23.51 -11.29
N GLY A 1109 -20.87 -23.09 -10.88
CA GLY A 1109 -21.32 -23.12 -9.48
C GLY A 1109 -21.68 -24.55 -9.10
N THR A 1110 -21.05 -25.09 -8.04
CA THR A 1110 -21.21 -26.49 -7.63
C THR A 1110 -21.66 -26.59 -6.18
N LYS A 1111 -22.13 -27.76 -5.75
CA LYS A 1111 -22.36 -28.08 -4.32
C LYS A 1111 -21.07 -28.55 -3.59
N VAL A 1112 -19.87 -28.24 -4.10
CA VAL A 1112 -18.61 -28.56 -3.42
C VAL A 1112 -18.39 -27.60 -2.25
N ASP A 1113 -17.82 -28.10 -1.16
CA ASP A 1113 -17.40 -27.30 0.00
C ASP A 1113 -16.50 -26.11 -0.43
N PRO A 1114 -16.85 -24.84 -0.09
CA PRO A 1114 -16.06 -23.67 -0.46
C PRO A 1114 -14.59 -23.73 -0.03
N THR A 1115 -14.27 -24.43 1.06
CA THR A 1115 -12.88 -24.60 1.53
C THR A 1115 -12.02 -25.43 0.56
N LEU A 1116 -12.62 -26.28 -0.27
CA LEU A 1116 -11.93 -27.02 -1.32
C LEU A 1116 -11.71 -26.16 -2.58
N CYS A 1117 -12.54 -25.15 -2.83
CA CYS A 1117 -12.38 -24.23 -3.94
C CYS A 1117 -11.52 -22.99 -3.59
N ARG A 1118 -11.46 -22.59 -2.32
CA ARG A 1118 -10.75 -21.40 -1.85
C ARG A 1118 -9.28 -21.38 -2.28
N ALA A 1119 -8.86 -20.23 -2.82
CA ALA A 1119 -7.48 -19.93 -3.21
C ALA A 1119 -6.88 -20.90 -4.26
N ASP A 1120 -7.63 -21.17 -5.34
CA ASP A 1120 -7.12 -21.88 -6.53
C ASP A 1120 -6.64 -23.32 -6.27
N ARG A 1121 -7.26 -24.00 -5.28
CA ARG A 1121 -6.98 -25.39 -4.88
C ARG A 1121 -7.39 -26.46 -5.90
N LEU A 1122 -8.37 -26.19 -6.77
CA LEU A 1122 -8.81 -27.14 -7.81
C LEU A 1122 -8.10 -26.93 -9.17
N VAL A 1123 -7.12 -26.02 -9.26
CA VAL A 1123 -6.40 -25.75 -10.51
C VAL A 1123 -5.62 -26.97 -10.98
N GLY A 1124 -5.75 -27.30 -12.26
CA GLY A 1124 -5.16 -28.52 -12.82
C GLY A 1124 -6.04 -29.76 -12.68
N GLN A 1125 -7.24 -29.67 -12.09
CA GLN A 1125 -8.18 -30.78 -12.04
C GLN A 1125 -9.13 -30.76 -13.24
N VAL A 1126 -9.66 -31.94 -13.58
CA VAL A 1126 -10.60 -32.15 -14.68
C VAL A 1126 -11.98 -32.44 -14.08
N VAL A 1127 -13.00 -31.77 -14.60
CA VAL A 1127 -14.42 -31.94 -14.24
C VAL A 1127 -15.15 -32.57 -15.42
N GLY A 1128 -16.06 -33.50 -15.17
CA GLY A 1128 -16.87 -34.11 -16.23
C GLY A 1128 -18.05 -34.91 -15.71
N ALA A 1129 -18.86 -35.42 -16.63
CA ALA A 1129 -19.97 -36.31 -16.28
C ALA A 1129 -19.48 -37.57 -15.56
N LYS A 1130 -20.15 -37.91 -14.46
CA LYS A 1130 -19.89 -39.05 -13.57
C LYS A 1130 -19.59 -40.36 -14.33
N GLY A 1131 -18.36 -40.85 -14.20
CA GLY A 1131 -17.85 -42.08 -14.80
C GLY A 1131 -17.07 -41.90 -16.11
N ASN A 1132 -17.19 -40.75 -16.79
CA ASN A 1132 -16.64 -40.52 -18.13
C ASN A 1132 -15.26 -39.83 -18.15
N LEU A 1133 -14.69 -39.50 -16.98
CA LEU A 1133 -13.35 -38.90 -16.92
C LEU A 1133 -12.20 -39.89 -17.19
N PRO A 1134 -11.02 -39.40 -17.65
CA PRO A 1134 -9.84 -40.21 -17.85
C PRO A 1134 -9.31 -40.94 -16.59
N SER A 1135 -8.39 -41.87 -16.82
CA SER A 1135 -7.65 -42.56 -15.76
C SER A 1135 -6.71 -41.61 -15.01
N ILE A 1136 -6.51 -41.88 -13.71
CA ILE A 1136 -5.53 -41.19 -12.89
C ILE A 1136 -4.19 -41.91 -13.01
N TYR A 1137 -3.09 -41.19 -13.27
CA TYR A 1137 -1.74 -41.73 -13.41
C TYR A 1137 -0.82 -41.26 -12.27
N THR A 1138 0.07 -42.17 -11.84
CA THR A 1138 1.11 -41.90 -10.82
C THR A 1138 2.53 -41.96 -11.40
N ASP A 1139 2.83 -42.98 -12.20
CA ASP A 1139 3.99 -43.04 -13.08
C ASP A 1139 3.56 -42.85 -14.54
N ILE A 1140 4.32 -42.11 -15.33
CA ILE A 1140 4.09 -41.95 -16.78
C ILE A 1140 5.35 -42.30 -17.59
N GLU A 1141 5.16 -42.99 -18.70
CA GLU A 1141 6.17 -43.22 -19.74
C GLU A 1141 5.92 -42.26 -20.90
N ILE A 1142 6.87 -41.34 -21.10
CA ILE A 1142 6.79 -40.26 -22.07
C ILE A 1142 7.81 -40.43 -23.19
N ASN A 1143 7.45 -40.04 -24.41
CA ASN A 1143 8.41 -39.78 -25.49
C ASN A 1143 8.71 -38.27 -25.50
N TYR A 1144 9.98 -37.88 -25.36
CA TYR A 1144 10.41 -36.51 -25.07
C TYR A 1144 11.42 -35.96 -26.08
N PHE A 1145 11.34 -34.65 -26.32
CA PHE A 1145 12.21 -33.89 -27.20
C PHE A 1145 12.74 -32.66 -26.45
N LEU A 1146 14.05 -32.44 -26.50
CA LEU A 1146 14.70 -31.30 -25.85
C LEU A 1146 15.04 -30.21 -26.87
N LEU A 1147 14.87 -28.96 -26.45
CA LEU A 1147 15.29 -27.79 -27.21
C LEU A 1147 16.81 -27.79 -27.39
N ARG A 1148 17.31 -27.23 -28.51
CA ARG A 1148 18.76 -27.15 -28.79
C ARG A 1148 19.49 -26.17 -27.85
N ARG A 1149 18.77 -25.17 -27.33
CA ARG A 1149 19.24 -24.08 -26.45
C ARG A 1149 18.16 -23.78 -25.43
N LEU A 1150 18.56 -23.27 -24.27
CA LEU A 1150 17.67 -22.68 -23.28
C LEU A 1150 17.10 -21.37 -23.84
N LEU A 1151 15.80 -21.18 -23.63
CA LEU A 1151 15.09 -19.92 -23.87
C LEU A 1151 15.03 -19.11 -22.56
N GLY A 1152 14.53 -17.87 -22.59
CA GLY A 1152 14.32 -17.07 -21.37
C GLY A 1152 15.57 -16.45 -20.71
N VAL A 1153 16.79 -16.92 -20.99
CA VAL A 1153 18.03 -16.50 -20.29
C VAL A 1153 18.86 -15.51 -21.12
N LYS A 1154 19.21 -14.35 -20.54
CA LYS A 1154 20.25 -13.44 -21.05
C LYS A 1154 21.60 -13.83 -20.42
N THR A 1155 22.53 -14.38 -21.21
CA THR A 1155 23.92 -14.59 -20.77
C THR A 1155 24.78 -13.43 -21.24
N GLU A 1156 25.39 -12.70 -20.31
CA GLU A 1156 26.30 -11.60 -20.65
C GLU A 1156 27.46 -12.10 -21.53
N GLY A 1157 27.78 -11.35 -22.58
CA GLY A 1157 28.86 -11.69 -23.52
C GLY A 1157 28.54 -12.73 -24.60
N GLN A 1158 27.42 -13.47 -24.56
CA GLN A 1158 27.07 -14.44 -25.62
C GLN A 1158 25.66 -14.22 -26.20
N LYS A 1159 25.60 -13.84 -27.48
CA LYS A 1159 24.34 -13.70 -28.28
C LYS A 1159 23.61 -15.03 -28.54
N GLN A 1160 23.96 -16.13 -27.85
CA GLN A 1160 23.41 -17.47 -28.10
C GLN A 1160 23.21 -18.20 -26.76
N GLY A 1161 21.95 -18.48 -26.40
CA GLY A 1161 21.59 -19.11 -25.12
C GLY A 1161 22.21 -20.49 -24.91
N ALA A 1162 22.52 -20.81 -23.65
CA ALA A 1162 23.24 -22.01 -23.25
C ALA A 1162 22.56 -23.32 -23.68
N LYS A 1163 23.36 -24.35 -23.99
CA LYS A 1163 22.89 -25.64 -24.51
C LYS A 1163 22.17 -26.48 -23.45
N VAL A 1164 21.00 -27.01 -23.80
CA VAL A 1164 20.23 -27.92 -22.91
C VAL A 1164 21.00 -29.23 -22.71
N ARG A 1165 21.15 -29.65 -21.44
CA ARG A 1165 21.71 -30.96 -21.07
C ARG A 1165 20.63 -32.06 -21.18
N LYS A 1166 21.05 -33.31 -21.40
CA LYS A 1166 20.13 -34.48 -21.36
C LYS A 1166 19.47 -34.62 -19.98
N LEU A 1167 18.43 -35.45 -19.88
CA LEU A 1167 17.79 -35.79 -18.60
C LEU A 1167 18.68 -36.76 -17.81
N GLU A 1168 18.74 -36.61 -16.49
CA GLU A 1168 19.54 -37.46 -15.59
C GLU A 1168 18.63 -38.24 -14.62
N VAL A 1169 19.00 -39.48 -14.27
CA VAL A 1169 18.17 -40.32 -13.39
C VAL A 1169 18.25 -39.80 -11.94
N GLY A 1170 17.09 -39.72 -11.27
CA GLY A 1170 16.94 -39.11 -9.96
C GLY A 1170 16.67 -37.59 -9.99
N GLU A 1171 16.79 -36.94 -11.15
CA GLU A 1171 16.47 -35.52 -11.33
C GLU A 1171 14.98 -35.23 -11.05
N VAL A 1172 14.69 -34.04 -10.52
CA VAL A 1172 13.32 -33.53 -10.35
C VAL A 1172 13.04 -32.47 -11.40
N LEU A 1173 12.06 -32.74 -12.25
CA LEU A 1173 11.53 -31.84 -13.27
C LEU A 1173 10.16 -31.30 -12.85
N MET A 1174 9.74 -30.20 -13.45
CA MET A 1174 8.35 -29.77 -13.45
C MET A 1174 7.71 -30.18 -14.77
N VAL A 1175 6.55 -30.81 -14.68
CA VAL A 1175 5.82 -31.48 -15.77
C VAL A 1175 4.44 -30.89 -15.81
N ASN A 1176 4.16 -30.11 -16.87
CA ASN A 1176 2.86 -29.51 -17.09
C ASN A 1176 2.10 -30.36 -18.11
N ILE A 1177 0.96 -30.90 -17.70
CA ILE A 1177 0.09 -31.77 -18.51
C ILE A 1177 -1.29 -31.11 -18.53
N GLY A 1178 -1.75 -30.68 -19.70
CA GLY A 1178 -2.89 -29.76 -19.78
C GLY A 1178 -2.64 -28.53 -18.89
N SER A 1179 -3.57 -28.22 -17.98
CA SER A 1179 -3.39 -27.19 -16.96
C SER A 1179 -2.66 -27.68 -15.68
N THR A 1180 -2.50 -28.99 -15.49
CA THR A 1180 -1.92 -29.59 -14.28
C THR A 1180 -0.40 -29.41 -14.23
N ALA A 1181 0.08 -28.55 -13.34
CA ALA A 1181 1.52 -28.40 -13.05
C ALA A 1181 1.93 -29.37 -11.92
N THR A 1182 2.79 -30.35 -12.22
CA THR A 1182 3.22 -31.37 -11.25
C THR A 1182 4.75 -31.44 -11.15
N GLY A 1183 5.26 -31.79 -9.97
CA GLY A 1183 6.65 -32.24 -9.84
C GLY A 1183 6.77 -33.69 -10.31
N ALA A 1184 7.88 -34.05 -10.96
CA ALA A 1184 8.14 -35.43 -11.31
C ALA A 1184 9.62 -35.81 -11.16
N ARG A 1185 9.89 -37.02 -10.64
CA ARG A 1185 11.24 -37.59 -10.57
C ARG A 1185 11.51 -38.46 -11.79
N VAL A 1186 12.66 -38.28 -12.41
CA VAL A 1186 13.13 -39.12 -13.52
C VAL A 1186 13.57 -40.49 -12.96
N VAL A 1187 12.82 -41.55 -13.27
CA VAL A 1187 13.11 -42.92 -12.81
C VAL A 1187 14.02 -43.66 -13.79
N ALA A 1188 13.80 -43.48 -15.10
CA ALA A 1188 14.62 -44.09 -16.14
C ALA A 1188 14.67 -43.20 -17.40
N VAL A 1189 15.81 -43.20 -18.08
CA VAL A 1189 16.05 -42.43 -19.32
C VAL A 1189 16.56 -43.36 -20.43
N LYS A 1190 15.95 -43.25 -21.61
CA LYS A 1190 16.41 -43.84 -22.89
C LYS A 1190 16.77 -42.68 -23.84
N ALA A 1191 17.03 -42.96 -25.12
CA ALA A 1191 17.43 -41.93 -26.09
C ALA A 1191 16.30 -40.92 -26.40
N ASP A 1192 15.07 -41.40 -26.41
CA ASP A 1192 13.83 -40.73 -26.85
C ASP A 1192 12.69 -40.84 -25.81
N MET A 1193 12.77 -41.80 -24.89
CA MET A 1193 11.76 -42.07 -23.87
C MET A 1193 12.30 -41.87 -22.45
N ALA A 1194 11.43 -41.41 -21.54
CA ALA A 1194 11.71 -41.36 -20.11
C ALA A 1194 10.52 -41.90 -19.30
N ARG A 1195 10.79 -42.56 -18.17
CA ARG A 1195 9.78 -42.87 -17.16
C ARG A 1195 9.89 -41.86 -16.03
N LEU A 1196 8.81 -41.13 -15.80
CA LEU A 1196 8.69 -40.14 -14.75
C LEU A 1196 7.71 -40.62 -13.68
N GLN A 1197 8.05 -40.41 -12.42
CA GLN A 1197 7.16 -40.64 -11.28
C GLN A 1197 6.66 -39.29 -10.77
N LEU A 1198 5.35 -39.07 -10.80
CA LEU A 1198 4.73 -37.81 -10.40
C LEU A 1198 4.67 -37.70 -8.86
N THR A 1199 4.92 -36.50 -8.32
CA THR A 1199 4.79 -36.23 -6.87
C THR A 1199 3.33 -36.14 -6.42
N SER A 1200 2.46 -35.78 -7.35
CA SER A 1200 1.01 -35.66 -7.22
C SER A 1200 0.40 -36.33 -8.45
N PRO A 1201 -0.61 -37.20 -8.28
CA PRO A 1201 -1.24 -37.90 -9.40
C PRO A 1201 -1.95 -36.91 -10.33
N ALA A 1202 -2.07 -37.26 -11.61
CA ALA A 1202 -2.72 -36.44 -12.63
C ALA A 1202 -3.78 -37.24 -13.42
N CYS A 1203 -4.87 -36.59 -13.82
CA CYS A 1203 -5.92 -37.18 -14.66
C CYS A 1203 -5.68 -36.74 -16.11
N THR A 1204 -5.26 -37.68 -16.98
CA THR A 1204 -4.64 -37.36 -18.29
C THR A 1204 -4.95 -38.42 -19.34
N GLU A 1205 -4.81 -38.08 -20.63
CA GLU A 1205 -5.04 -39.02 -21.74
C GLU A 1205 -3.76 -39.43 -22.49
N VAL A 1206 -3.81 -40.60 -23.13
CA VAL A 1206 -2.65 -41.15 -23.86
C VAL A 1206 -2.44 -40.36 -25.15
N ASN A 1207 -1.18 -39.99 -25.43
CA ASN A 1207 -0.73 -39.02 -26.44
C ASN A 1207 -0.96 -37.54 -26.12
N GLU A 1208 -1.47 -37.21 -24.93
CA GLU A 1208 -1.56 -35.82 -24.47
C GLU A 1208 -0.17 -35.14 -24.44
N LYS A 1209 -0.17 -33.83 -24.67
CA LYS A 1209 1.04 -33.00 -24.79
C LYS A 1209 1.50 -32.51 -23.42
N ILE A 1210 2.82 -32.55 -23.23
CA ILE A 1210 3.49 -32.16 -22.00
C ILE A 1210 4.56 -31.12 -22.30
N ALA A 1211 4.63 -30.07 -21.48
CA ALA A 1211 5.79 -29.18 -21.40
C ALA A 1211 6.71 -29.64 -20.27
N LEU A 1212 8.03 -29.73 -20.55
CA LEU A 1212 9.04 -30.15 -19.60
C LEU A 1212 9.89 -28.95 -19.18
N SER A 1213 9.92 -28.68 -17.88
CA SER A 1213 10.67 -27.57 -17.29
C SER A 1213 11.68 -28.07 -16.25
N ARG A 1214 12.87 -27.48 -16.25
CA ARG A 1214 14.00 -27.81 -15.36
C ARG A 1214 14.32 -26.63 -14.46
N ARG A 1215 14.75 -26.91 -13.23
CA ARG A 1215 15.16 -25.85 -12.30
C ARG A 1215 16.58 -25.39 -12.60
N ILE A 1216 16.75 -24.15 -13.04
CA ILE A 1216 18.02 -23.51 -13.40
C ILE A 1216 18.05 -22.15 -12.71
N GLU A 1217 19.17 -21.81 -12.04
CA GLU A 1217 19.33 -20.52 -11.34
C GLU A 1217 18.18 -20.22 -10.36
N LYS A 1218 17.69 -21.27 -9.66
CA LYS A 1218 16.51 -21.31 -8.76
C LYS A 1218 15.14 -21.26 -9.46
N HIS A 1219 15.04 -20.80 -10.71
CA HIS A 1219 13.80 -20.66 -11.47
C HIS A 1219 13.48 -21.89 -12.33
N TRP A 1220 12.24 -22.05 -12.79
CA TRP A 1220 11.88 -23.09 -13.76
C TRP A 1220 12.03 -22.54 -15.19
N ARG A 1221 12.76 -23.26 -16.04
CA ARG A 1221 12.98 -22.91 -17.46
C ARG A 1221 12.45 -24.01 -18.37
N LEU A 1222 11.82 -23.65 -19.47
CA LEU A 1222 11.35 -24.60 -20.48
C LEU A 1222 12.55 -25.27 -21.17
N ILE A 1223 12.66 -26.60 -21.08
CA ILE A 1223 13.75 -27.38 -21.71
C ILE A 1223 13.29 -28.19 -22.92
N GLY A 1224 11.99 -28.38 -23.11
CA GLY A 1224 11.45 -29.22 -24.19
C GLY A 1224 10.00 -29.61 -23.96
N TRP A 1225 9.56 -30.59 -24.73
CA TRP A 1225 8.20 -31.12 -24.69
C TRP A 1225 8.18 -32.63 -24.76
N ALA A 1226 7.04 -33.22 -24.46
CA ALA A 1226 6.83 -34.65 -24.54
C ALA A 1226 5.40 -35.03 -24.96
N THR A 1227 5.18 -36.32 -25.14
CA THR A 1227 3.85 -36.94 -25.27
C THR A 1227 3.75 -38.17 -24.39
N ILE A 1228 2.63 -38.34 -23.68
CA ILE A 1228 2.35 -39.55 -22.91
C ILE A 1228 2.22 -40.74 -23.86
N LYS A 1229 2.83 -41.88 -23.53
CA LYS A 1229 2.68 -43.14 -24.29
C LYS A 1229 2.06 -44.26 -23.48
N LYS A 1230 2.45 -44.42 -22.22
CA LYS A 1230 1.86 -45.34 -21.24
C LYS A 1230 2.02 -44.75 -19.83
N GLY A 1231 1.51 -45.44 -18.82
CA GLY A 1231 1.76 -45.10 -17.42
C GLY A 1231 1.19 -46.17 -16.48
N THR A 1232 1.44 -46.02 -15.19
CA THR A 1232 0.77 -46.80 -14.15
C THR A 1232 -0.47 -46.04 -13.71
N THR A 1233 -1.64 -46.62 -14.00
CA THR A 1233 -2.93 -46.10 -13.57
C THR A 1233 -3.21 -46.43 -12.11
N LEU A 1234 -3.95 -45.54 -11.45
CA LEU A 1234 -4.52 -45.72 -10.12
C LEU A 1234 -6.05 -45.68 -10.26
N GLU A 1235 -6.73 -46.72 -9.77
CA GLU A 1235 -8.19 -46.74 -9.72
C GLU A 1235 -8.67 -45.83 -8.58
N PRO A 1236 -9.63 -44.91 -8.83
CA PRO A 1236 -10.18 -44.06 -7.79
C PRO A 1236 -10.96 -44.90 -6.77
N ILE A 1237 -10.82 -44.55 -5.49
CA ILE A 1237 -11.60 -45.16 -4.42
C ILE A 1237 -12.91 -44.37 -4.27
N ALA A 1238 -14.02 -45.09 -4.21
CA ALA A 1238 -15.37 -44.52 -4.01
C ALA A 1238 -15.53 -43.86 -2.63
#